data_AF-A0A2A4MHQ9-F1
#
_entry.id   AF-A0A2A4MHQ9-F1
#
_cell.length_a   1.000
_cell.length_b   1.000
_cell.length_c   1.000
_cell.angle_alpha   90.00
_cell.angle_beta   90.00
_cell.angle_gamma   90.00
#
_symmetry.space_group_name_H-M   'P 1'
#
loop_
_entity.id
_entity.type
_entity.pdbx_description
1 polymer ?
#
loop_
_entity_poly.entity_id
_entity_poly.type
_entity_poly.pdbx_seq_one_letter_code
_entity_poly.pdbx_strand_id
1 'polypeptide(L)'
;MRLLQWRSTMNGKNPLIITYKMIAILTLLLAPLAAIAMVVEAEDGQLFGSMAIGADSNASGGEYLDAINGRNYSDALNTAHRAEYSFNVTQAGTYKIVGNVHATNNGSDSFWVQVDGLPSAGYKWAVERNTIYSADDVNSASPRADPVVVPLVAGVHTVTIFVREKLTRLDKLELVLLEASSLPVVETPTISPNGGGFTSSVDVTLATNTAGAVLYYTADGSEPTTQSAQYGGPFTLAEDTTVMAKGFLGGYDPSITSSADFIVMPAAATGLLFEAEDGQLFGSVAIGADSGASGGEYVGAPEGSGAHLLNSGNRADYTFTTTQAGDYKIVANVYSPNSGSDSFFVTIDGEPSVGYLWDTLRNTTYSEDEVADRGDRGVTIFGLTQGAHTVSFHVRDDGTRLDKFEIVLVAATGGGNTAPVLSTIADQGEFSGDSVNLSVSASDADNDTLSFSARGLPPQLGIDSGTGQMTGSLTVAGTYSVTITVADGNGGTDSKTFVWSVLPSAGSGFSAFDNVPVLPRQMNFPWFADAMAQFTPAQPDDPMDWQDAYNNTPSSSRVIVANCNELQAALDNANPGGMILIQSGQYNGCNVEFKRSGTADQPIILTSEAKALGQSGDVTFSGGARFGLFPRGASYYIIGGLRFTNQSDLVFELENGSGTRANPVYRNGSTDIRFTDNHFEGIGVNRGSGEGVIIVGVRSHRIRIDHSSFISNYNHIRYVHSGNAGSLVSTSKDGRVDHNYFGPAATSGFRSDVSYEIGAIQTCCGTVQESSDPLTLTFEYNVVEHPNTPHTDPEALEIKTNEFVTRHNIIWGDNDAVIGVRASYNSTVDSNYLVGTGISIHGSNNSIVDNYIDGHVEGRRVNLKQGIFLSRWGRRQPSNCTTLPITANNEILGNTVINTSQFGLRIGDCSFGACRPITDSLIANNRIESSVGRLLHFNTRNEPERTDLCSGESQGSPGNDGGRNTGIVFDGNMFYPRGSASTGSAFGLDMNSICLGGNC
;
A
#
# COMPACT_ATOMS: atom_id res chain seq x y z
N MET A 1 28.04 10.06 41.42
CA MET A 1 28.69 11.27 42.00
C MET A 1 30.10 11.39 41.45
N ARG A 2 30.51 12.62 41.10
CA ARG A 2 31.76 13.05 40.42
C ARG A 2 31.86 12.75 38.92
N LEU A 3 31.36 13.67 38.08
CA LEU A 3 32.21 14.66 37.40
C LEU A 3 31.35 15.61 36.55
N LEU A 4 31.37 16.88 36.92
CA LEU A 4 30.89 18.04 36.18
C LEU A 4 31.96 19.10 36.43
N GLN A 5 32.70 19.51 35.39
CA GLN A 5 33.36 20.82 35.21
C GLN A 5 34.38 20.73 34.07
N TRP A 6 34.02 21.19 32.86
CA TRP A 6 34.45 22.50 32.32
C TRP A 6 33.82 22.72 30.93
N ARG A 7 33.33 23.94 30.66
CA ARG A 7 32.62 24.36 29.44
C ARG A 7 33.44 25.41 28.66
N SER A 8 33.26 25.36 27.34
CA SER A 8 33.09 26.46 26.36
C SER A 8 34.27 27.34 25.91
N THR A 9 34.46 27.40 24.58
CA THR A 9 34.21 28.62 23.76
C THR A 9 33.79 28.27 22.32
N MET A 10 32.53 28.62 22.03
CA MET A 10 31.74 28.87 20.80
C MET A 10 32.42 28.85 19.39
N ASN A 11 31.78 28.38 18.30
CA ASN A 11 30.45 28.76 17.78
C ASN A 11 29.83 27.69 16.83
N GLY A 12 28.53 27.41 16.99
CA GLY A 12 27.61 27.34 15.83
C GLY A 12 27.01 26.01 15.36
N LYS A 13 26.41 25.20 16.26
CA LYS A 13 25.20 24.34 16.12
C LYS A 13 25.32 23.14 17.07
N ASN A 14 24.55 23.15 18.14
CA ASN A 14 24.69 22.21 19.26
C ASN A 14 23.42 21.37 19.49
N PRO A 15 23.58 20.21 20.16
CA PRO A 15 22.70 19.05 20.18
C PRO A 15 21.90 18.93 21.48
N LEU A 16 20.87 18.08 21.47
CA LEU A 16 20.22 17.54 22.67
C LEU A 16 19.87 16.07 22.41
N ILE A 17 20.91 15.23 22.47
CA ILE A 17 20.80 13.78 22.68
C ILE A 17 21.32 13.53 24.11
N ILE A 18 20.64 12.62 24.81
CA ILE A 18 20.87 12.06 26.16
C ILE A 18 20.34 12.90 27.34
N THR A 19 19.21 12.48 27.94
CA THR A 19 19.10 11.86 29.29
C THR A 19 17.59 11.81 29.69
N TYR A 20 17.11 10.68 30.25
CA TYR A 20 15.69 10.29 30.52
C TYR A 20 14.98 9.69 29.28
N LYS A 21 15.06 8.38 29.04
CA LYS A 21 14.14 7.41 29.67
C LYS A 21 14.72 5.97 29.73
N MET A 22 16.02 5.85 30.00
CA MET A 22 16.65 4.59 30.42
C MET A 22 16.40 4.27 31.92
N ILE A 23 15.15 4.35 32.40
CA ILE A 23 14.76 3.94 33.76
C ILE A 23 13.42 3.15 33.82
N ALA A 24 12.64 3.05 32.74
CA ALA A 24 11.41 2.25 32.72
C ALA A 24 11.52 0.90 31.98
N ILE A 25 12.66 0.59 31.36
CA ILE A 25 12.85 -0.58 30.48
C ILE A 25 13.98 -1.49 31.00
N LEU A 26 14.07 -1.63 32.32
CA LEU A 26 14.97 -2.62 32.93
C LEU A 26 14.31 -3.25 34.16
N THR A 27 13.12 -3.84 33.98
CA THR A 27 12.53 -4.92 34.82
C THR A 27 11.17 -5.39 34.26
N LEU A 28 11.16 -5.94 33.04
CA LEU A 28 10.09 -6.78 32.45
C LEU A 28 10.65 -7.40 31.15
N LEU A 29 11.72 -8.19 31.21
CA LEU A 29 11.77 -9.65 31.35
C LEU A 29 11.07 -10.44 30.21
N LEU A 30 11.86 -10.75 29.17
CA LEU A 30 12.13 -12.10 28.63
C LEU A 30 10.92 -13.01 28.29
N ALA A 31 10.56 -13.06 27.01
CA ALA A 31 10.14 -14.28 26.31
C ALA A 31 10.38 -14.12 24.78
N PRO A 32 10.97 -15.10 24.07
CA PRO A 32 10.97 -15.09 22.61
C PRO A 32 9.54 -15.34 22.11
N LEU A 33 9.19 -14.80 20.92
CA LEU A 33 7.99 -15.21 20.19
C LEU A 33 8.07 -16.73 19.94
N ALA A 34 7.40 -17.50 20.78
CA ALA A 34 6.96 -18.83 20.41
C ALA A 34 5.80 -18.66 19.43
N ALA A 35 5.64 -19.62 18.50
CA ALA A 35 4.34 -19.86 17.87
C ALA A 35 3.23 -19.79 18.94
N ILE A 36 1.99 -19.47 18.58
CA ILE A 36 0.86 -19.66 19.51
C ILE A 36 0.71 -21.17 19.71
N ALA A 37 1.54 -21.65 20.61
CA ALA A 37 1.64 -22.97 21.16
C ALA A 37 0.55 -23.03 22.19
N MET A 38 -0.53 -23.75 21.88
CA MET A 38 -1.47 -24.11 22.93
C MET A 38 -0.77 -25.21 23.73
N VAL A 39 -0.33 -24.89 24.95
CA VAL A 39 0.40 -25.79 25.83
C VAL A 39 -0.52 -26.24 26.96
N VAL A 40 -0.51 -27.53 27.25
CA VAL A 40 -1.11 -28.11 28.45
C VAL A 40 -0.05 -28.91 29.20
N GLU A 41 -0.10 -28.85 30.53
CA GLU A 41 0.68 -29.75 31.38
C GLU A 41 0.09 -31.17 31.24
N ALA A 42 0.94 -32.20 31.22
CA ALA A 42 0.49 -33.57 30.96
C ALA A 42 -0.46 -34.08 32.07
N GLU A 43 -0.28 -33.61 33.29
CA GLU A 43 -1.10 -33.91 34.47
C GLU A 43 -2.50 -33.28 34.45
N ASP A 44 -2.73 -32.26 33.62
CA ASP A 44 -4.05 -31.59 33.49
C ASP A 44 -5.04 -32.38 32.61
N GLY A 45 -4.56 -33.44 31.95
CA GLY A 45 -5.37 -34.30 31.11
C GLY A 45 -6.38 -35.14 31.90
N GLN A 46 -7.53 -35.44 31.29
CA GLN A 46 -8.48 -36.38 31.88
C GLN A 46 -7.93 -37.82 31.76
N LEU A 47 -7.58 -38.43 32.89
CA LEU A 47 -6.91 -39.74 32.92
C LEU A 47 -7.89 -40.91 33.01
N PHE A 48 -7.60 -41.98 32.28
CA PHE A 48 -8.37 -43.22 32.27
C PHE A 48 -7.45 -44.44 32.45
N GLY A 49 -7.94 -45.42 33.22
CA GLY A 49 -7.30 -46.73 33.35
C GLY A 49 -5.98 -46.69 34.11
N SER A 50 -4.87 -46.99 33.43
CA SER A 50 -3.54 -47.14 34.05
C SER A 50 -2.65 -45.91 33.91
N MET A 51 -3.14 -44.86 33.26
CA MET A 51 -2.47 -43.56 33.17
C MET A 51 -2.48 -42.89 34.54
N ALA A 52 -1.31 -42.51 35.05
CA ALA A 52 -1.13 -41.98 36.39
C ALA A 52 -0.05 -40.89 36.41
N ILE A 53 -0.20 -39.97 37.36
CA ILE A 53 0.75 -38.88 37.59
C ILE A 53 1.86 -39.40 38.52
N GLY A 54 3.11 -39.14 38.14
CA GLY A 54 4.30 -39.36 38.95
C GLY A 54 4.99 -38.04 39.28
N ALA A 55 5.95 -38.08 40.21
CA ALA A 55 6.73 -36.91 40.59
C ALA A 55 8.19 -37.03 40.13
N ASP A 56 8.72 -36.00 39.49
CA ASP A 56 10.12 -35.86 39.10
C ASP A 56 10.52 -34.38 39.12
N SER A 57 11.55 -34.02 39.87
CA SER A 57 12.01 -32.63 39.98
C SER A 57 12.53 -32.03 38.66
N ASN A 58 12.78 -32.86 37.64
CA ASN A 58 13.21 -32.40 36.32
C ASN A 58 12.05 -32.17 35.33
N ALA A 59 10.81 -32.54 35.71
CA ALA A 59 9.61 -32.20 34.93
C ALA A 59 9.15 -30.78 35.27
N SER A 60 8.47 -30.10 34.35
CA SER A 60 7.76 -28.87 34.70
C SER A 60 6.71 -29.14 35.76
N GLY A 61 6.54 -28.19 36.69
CA GLY A 61 5.62 -28.40 37.82
C GLY A 61 6.05 -29.48 38.84
N GLY A 62 7.05 -30.30 38.51
CA GLY A 62 7.53 -31.41 39.33
C GLY A 62 6.77 -32.72 39.13
N GLU A 63 5.83 -32.78 38.19
CA GLU A 63 4.95 -33.91 37.92
C GLU A 63 5.04 -34.34 36.46
N TYR A 64 4.69 -35.59 36.15
CA TYR A 64 4.67 -36.12 34.78
C TYR A 64 3.62 -37.22 34.66
N LEU A 65 3.21 -37.51 33.44
CA LEU A 65 2.29 -38.60 33.10
C LEU A 65 3.03 -39.85 32.62
N ASP A 66 2.66 -41.02 33.15
CA ASP A 66 3.14 -42.35 32.73
C ASP A 66 2.12 -43.44 33.13
N ALA A 67 2.28 -44.65 32.60
CA ALA A 67 1.66 -45.88 33.05
C ALA A 67 2.42 -46.56 34.21
N ILE A 68 2.59 -45.86 35.34
CA ILE A 68 3.46 -46.23 36.48
C ILE A 68 3.18 -47.65 37.05
N ASN A 69 1.98 -48.20 36.83
CA ASN A 69 1.58 -49.56 37.25
C ASN A 69 1.06 -50.46 36.10
N GLY A 70 1.31 -50.08 34.84
CA GLY A 70 0.77 -50.73 33.65
C GLY A 70 1.61 -51.89 33.09
N ARG A 71 1.08 -52.52 32.02
CA ARG A 71 1.83 -53.42 31.12
C ARG A 71 2.10 -52.70 29.80
N ASN A 72 3.07 -53.16 29.02
CA ASN A 72 3.24 -52.70 27.64
C ASN A 72 2.09 -53.25 26.78
N TYR A 73 1.55 -52.41 25.90
CA TYR A 73 0.49 -52.71 24.95
C TYR A 73 1.04 -52.52 23.53
N SER A 74 1.58 -53.61 22.95
CA SER A 74 2.39 -53.53 21.72
C SER A 74 1.58 -53.52 20.41
N ASP A 75 0.34 -54.02 20.39
CA ASP A 75 -0.27 -54.51 19.15
C ASP A 75 -1.56 -53.80 18.70
N ALA A 76 -2.12 -52.85 19.48
CA ALA A 76 -3.25 -51.99 19.05
C ALA A 76 -3.49 -50.83 20.05
N LEU A 77 -4.13 -49.76 19.57
CA LEU A 77 -4.62 -48.64 20.38
C LEU A 77 -5.65 -49.14 21.41
N ASN A 78 -5.37 -48.97 22.69
CA ASN A 78 -6.21 -49.45 23.79
C ASN A 78 -6.93 -48.29 24.48
N THR A 79 -8.20 -48.09 24.15
CA THR A 79 -9.01 -46.97 24.63
C THR A 79 -9.30 -47.00 26.15
N ALA A 80 -9.05 -48.11 26.84
CA ALA A 80 -9.21 -48.20 28.29
C ALA A 80 -8.10 -47.47 29.09
N HIS A 81 -6.93 -47.21 28.48
CA HIS A 81 -5.77 -46.64 29.16
C HIS A 81 -5.23 -45.42 28.40
N ARG A 82 -5.79 -44.25 28.69
CA ARG A 82 -5.53 -43.02 27.92
C ARG A 82 -5.63 -41.76 28.77
N ALA A 83 -5.07 -40.67 28.26
CA ALA A 83 -5.28 -39.31 28.73
C ALA A 83 -5.87 -38.46 27.60
N GLU A 84 -6.87 -37.65 27.90
CA GLU A 84 -7.55 -36.77 26.94
C GLU A 84 -7.30 -35.31 27.29
N TYR A 85 -6.97 -34.52 26.27
CA TYR A 85 -6.67 -33.10 26.37
C TYR A 85 -7.55 -32.33 25.39
N SER A 86 -8.22 -31.28 25.87
CA SER A 86 -9.04 -30.40 25.04
C SER A 86 -8.26 -29.14 24.69
N PHE A 87 -8.17 -28.85 23.40
CA PHE A 87 -7.53 -27.64 22.88
C PHE A 87 -8.56 -26.80 22.14
N ASN A 88 -8.63 -25.51 22.43
CA ASN A 88 -9.49 -24.58 21.71
C ASN A 88 -8.69 -23.89 20.60
N VAL A 89 -8.73 -24.49 19.41
CA VAL A 89 -8.07 -23.97 18.21
C VAL A 89 -8.81 -22.71 17.76
N THR A 90 -8.14 -21.56 17.79
CA THR A 90 -8.73 -20.28 17.41
C THR A 90 -8.68 -20.00 15.91
N GLN A 91 -7.87 -20.76 15.16
CA GLN A 91 -7.62 -20.54 13.74
C GLN A 91 -7.58 -21.88 12.99
N ALA A 92 -8.33 -22.00 11.90
CA ALA A 92 -8.23 -23.19 11.04
C ALA A 92 -6.86 -23.25 10.38
N GLY A 93 -6.24 -24.43 10.32
CA GLY A 93 -4.89 -24.61 9.80
C GLY A 93 -4.35 -26.02 9.96
N THR A 94 -3.12 -26.25 9.51
CA THR A 94 -2.35 -27.47 9.78
C THR A 94 -1.54 -27.29 11.05
N TYR A 95 -1.63 -28.26 11.95
CA TYR A 95 -0.96 -28.26 13.24
C TYR A 95 -0.04 -29.47 13.36
N LYS A 96 1.07 -29.32 14.09
CA LYS A 96 1.81 -30.45 14.65
C LYS A 96 1.60 -30.54 16.16
N ILE A 97 1.88 -31.72 16.70
CA ILE A 97 1.81 -32.00 18.13
C ILE A 97 3.23 -32.23 18.62
N VAL A 98 3.62 -31.54 19.68
CA VAL A 98 4.93 -31.66 20.33
C VAL A 98 4.69 -32.08 21.77
N GLY A 99 5.52 -32.95 22.31
CA GLY A 99 5.50 -33.19 23.75
C GLY A 99 6.87 -33.21 24.38
N ASN A 100 6.93 -32.75 25.63
CA ASN A 100 8.14 -32.82 26.43
C ASN A 100 8.23 -34.19 27.07
N VAL A 101 9.19 -35.01 26.65
CA VAL A 101 9.18 -36.46 26.94
C VAL A 101 10.51 -36.95 27.49
N HIS A 102 10.44 -38.05 28.23
CA HIS A 102 11.61 -38.72 28.80
C HIS A 102 11.47 -40.25 28.69
N ALA A 103 12.44 -40.88 28.02
CA ALA A 103 12.49 -42.31 27.76
C ALA A 103 13.89 -42.88 28.09
N THR A 104 13.95 -43.87 28.99
CA THR A 104 15.23 -44.38 29.53
C THR A 104 15.79 -45.60 28.79
N ASN A 105 14.96 -46.34 28.05
CA ASN A 105 15.35 -47.55 27.34
C ASN A 105 14.37 -47.91 26.20
N ASN A 106 14.78 -48.80 25.30
CA ASN A 106 14.00 -49.20 24.10
C ASN A 106 12.70 -49.98 24.38
N GLY A 107 12.40 -50.31 25.64
CA GLY A 107 11.13 -50.95 26.03
C GLY A 107 10.14 -49.98 26.67
N SER A 108 10.49 -48.69 26.69
CA SER A 108 9.85 -47.58 27.38
C SER A 108 10.07 -46.28 26.57
N ASP A 109 9.85 -46.32 25.25
CA ASP A 109 10.17 -45.22 24.34
C ASP A 109 9.01 -44.80 23.45
N SER A 110 7.75 -45.02 23.85
CA SER A 110 6.64 -44.70 22.94
C SER A 110 5.25 -44.56 23.56
N PHE A 111 4.41 -43.83 22.83
CA PHE A 111 2.98 -43.66 23.05
C PHE A 111 2.18 -43.95 21.76
N TRP A 112 0.86 -44.04 21.89
CA TRP A 112 -0.06 -43.86 20.76
C TRP A 112 -0.76 -42.51 20.89
N VAL A 113 -0.99 -41.83 19.76
CA VAL A 113 -1.63 -40.50 19.72
C VAL A 113 -2.78 -40.47 18.72
N GLN A 114 -3.88 -39.80 19.07
CA GLN A 114 -4.96 -39.46 18.14
C GLN A 114 -5.34 -37.99 18.31
N VAL A 115 -5.85 -37.40 17.22
CA VAL A 115 -6.55 -36.11 17.26
C VAL A 115 -7.95 -36.32 16.72
N ASP A 116 -8.97 -35.97 17.51
CA ASP A 116 -10.40 -36.20 17.24
C ASP A 116 -10.72 -37.66 16.85
N GLY A 117 -9.99 -38.61 17.43
CA GLY A 117 -10.14 -40.05 17.15
C GLY A 117 -9.55 -40.50 15.81
N LEU A 118 -8.79 -39.65 15.11
CA LEU A 118 -8.17 -39.94 13.82
C LEU A 118 -6.62 -40.00 13.90
N PRO A 119 -5.99 -40.84 13.04
CA PRO A 119 -6.61 -41.94 12.31
C PRO A 119 -7.08 -43.01 13.31
N SER A 120 -8.02 -43.86 12.94
CA SER A 120 -8.56 -44.90 13.84
C SER A 120 -7.51 -45.88 14.37
N ALA A 121 -6.39 -46.05 13.67
CA ALA A 121 -5.25 -46.86 14.11
C ALA A 121 -4.35 -46.16 15.13
N GLY A 122 -4.44 -44.83 15.26
CA GLY A 122 -3.54 -43.97 16.02
C GLY A 122 -2.17 -43.79 15.36
N TYR A 123 -1.49 -42.71 15.74
CA TYR A 123 -0.10 -42.46 15.40
C TYR A 123 0.82 -43.12 16.42
N LYS A 124 1.77 -43.93 15.96
CA LYS A 124 2.78 -44.54 16.82
C LYS A 124 3.90 -43.52 17.08
N TRP A 125 3.81 -42.82 18.20
CA TRP A 125 4.84 -41.86 18.59
C TRP A 125 6.01 -42.58 19.25
N ALA A 126 7.14 -42.64 18.54
CA ALA A 126 8.39 -43.13 19.09
C ALA A 126 9.25 -41.96 19.59
N VAL A 127 9.68 -42.04 20.84
CA VAL A 127 10.38 -40.99 21.57
C VAL A 127 11.88 -41.24 21.57
N GLU A 128 12.70 -40.18 21.39
CA GLU A 128 14.15 -40.31 21.47
C GLU A 128 14.62 -40.62 22.92
N ARG A 129 15.65 -41.46 23.04
CA ARG A 129 16.21 -41.82 24.35
C ARG A 129 17.00 -40.65 24.91
N ASN A 130 16.47 -40.07 25.97
CA ASN A 130 17.05 -38.91 26.61
C ASN A 130 17.25 -39.17 28.11
N THR A 131 18.24 -38.50 28.71
CA THR A 131 18.51 -38.57 30.16
C THR A 131 17.84 -37.44 30.94
N ILE A 132 17.17 -36.54 30.21
CA ILE A 132 16.40 -35.38 30.68
C ILE A 132 15.12 -35.27 29.83
N TYR A 133 14.12 -34.54 30.31
CA TYR A 133 12.96 -34.19 29.49
C TYR A 133 13.37 -33.28 28.33
N SER A 134 12.90 -33.58 27.14
CA SER A 134 13.13 -32.77 25.95
C SER A 134 11.92 -32.78 25.03
N ALA A 135 11.69 -31.68 24.33
CA ALA A 135 10.67 -31.61 23.30
C ALA A 135 10.94 -32.63 22.18
N ASP A 136 9.93 -33.40 21.83
CA ASP A 136 9.93 -34.34 20.72
C ASP A 136 8.61 -34.21 19.95
N ASP A 137 8.70 -34.19 18.62
CA ASP A 137 7.53 -34.10 17.76
C ASP A 137 6.83 -35.46 17.71
N VAL A 138 5.49 -35.47 17.81
CA VAL A 138 4.71 -36.68 17.57
C VAL A 138 5.00 -37.16 16.15
N ASN A 139 5.62 -38.32 16.04
CA ASN A 139 5.98 -38.97 14.78
C ASN A 139 5.22 -40.29 14.61
N SER A 140 5.26 -40.90 13.43
CA SER A 140 4.44 -42.09 13.12
C SER A 140 5.21 -43.41 13.00
N ALA A 141 6.53 -43.42 13.22
CA ALA A 141 7.34 -44.62 13.00
C ALA A 141 8.67 -44.69 13.75
N SER A 142 9.35 -43.55 13.97
CA SER A 142 10.70 -43.48 14.53
C SER A 142 10.97 -42.06 15.05
N PRO A 143 11.83 -41.86 16.07
CA PRO A 143 12.16 -40.52 16.63
C PRO A 143 12.85 -39.53 15.65
N ARG A 144 12.98 -39.90 14.38
CA ARG A 144 13.56 -39.08 13.29
C ARG A 144 12.65 -39.04 12.05
N ALA A 145 11.45 -39.60 12.16
CA ALA A 145 10.47 -39.52 11.08
C ALA A 145 9.81 -38.15 11.11
N ASP A 146 9.31 -37.72 9.96
CA ASP A 146 8.62 -36.43 9.83
C ASP A 146 7.49 -36.32 10.87
N PRO A 147 7.29 -35.11 11.43
CA PRO A 147 6.24 -34.86 12.40
C PRO A 147 4.88 -35.16 11.77
N VAL A 148 3.98 -35.72 12.58
CA VAL A 148 2.58 -35.87 12.22
C VAL A 148 1.95 -34.48 12.16
N VAL A 149 1.43 -34.15 10.98
CA VAL A 149 0.69 -32.93 10.72
C VAL A 149 -0.79 -33.25 10.58
N VAL A 150 -1.65 -32.53 11.31
CA VAL A 150 -3.10 -32.68 11.31
C VAL A 150 -3.79 -31.38 10.90
N PRO A 151 -4.70 -31.38 9.92
CA PRO A 151 -5.53 -30.22 9.63
C PRO A 151 -6.64 -30.10 10.69
N LEU A 152 -6.73 -28.94 11.33
CA LEU A 152 -7.75 -28.59 12.32
C LEU A 152 -8.54 -27.36 11.85
N VAL A 153 -9.81 -27.30 12.21
CA VAL A 153 -10.64 -26.10 11.99
C VAL A 153 -10.62 -25.24 13.25
N ALA A 154 -11.15 -24.02 13.19
CA ALA A 154 -11.38 -23.27 14.42
C ALA A 154 -12.46 -23.98 15.25
N GLY A 155 -12.18 -24.24 16.53
CA GLY A 155 -13.06 -24.98 17.43
C GLY A 155 -12.31 -25.80 18.48
N VAL A 156 -13.07 -26.55 19.27
CA VAL A 156 -12.51 -27.44 20.29
C VAL A 156 -12.13 -28.77 19.67
N HIS A 157 -10.87 -29.14 19.82
CA HIS A 157 -10.29 -30.41 19.35
C HIS A 157 -9.77 -31.22 20.54
N THR A 158 -9.78 -32.55 20.42
CA THR A 158 -9.29 -33.45 21.47
C THR A 158 -8.03 -34.18 21.01
N VAL A 159 -6.93 -34.01 21.74
CA VAL A 159 -5.74 -34.86 21.60
C VAL A 159 -5.79 -35.95 22.65
N THR A 160 -5.59 -37.20 22.22
CA THR A 160 -5.64 -38.36 23.10
C THR A 160 -4.32 -39.11 23.06
N ILE A 161 -3.71 -39.29 24.24
CA ILE A 161 -2.49 -40.06 24.43
C ILE A 161 -2.85 -41.42 25.05
N PHE A 162 -2.46 -42.51 24.42
CA PHE A 162 -2.69 -43.87 24.93
C PHE A 162 -1.38 -44.54 25.33
N VAL A 163 -1.46 -45.41 26.34
CA VAL A 163 -0.33 -46.22 26.77
C VAL A 163 0.10 -47.17 25.65
N ARG A 164 1.35 -47.08 25.22
CA ARG A 164 2.01 -48.11 24.40
C ARG A 164 3.03 -48.86 25.24
N GLU A 165 3.97 -48.14 25.86
CA GLU A 165 5.00 -48.72 26.71
C GLU A 165 5.01 -48.02 28.07
N LYS A 166 5.20 -48.81 29.14
CA LYS A 166 5.30 -48.25 30.49
C LYS A 166 6.66 -47.57 30.67
N LEU A 167 6.72 -46.60 31.58
CA LEU A 167 7.91 -45.80 31.92
C LEU A 167 8.36 -44.82 30.82
N THR A 168 7.58 -44.67 29.74
CA THR A 168 7.69 -43.49 28.87
C THR A 168 6.94 -42.36 29.54
N ARG A 169 7.63 -41.25 29.78
CA ARG A 169 7.08 -40.13 30.55
C ARG A 169 6.77 -38.96 29.64
N LEU A 170 5.62 -38.33 29.86
CA LEU A 170 5.18 -37.11 29.21
C LEU A 170 5.00 -36.02 30.27
N ASP A 171 5.61 -34.87 30.05
CA ASP A 171 5.57 -33.72 30.96
C ASP A 171 4.68 -32.61 30.39
N LYS A 172 4.81 -32.31 29.09
CA LYS A 172 3.97 -31.30 28.40
C LYS A 172 3.47 -31.79 27.07
N LEU A 173 2.33 -31.25 26.65
CA LEU A 173 1.79 -31.42 25.31
C LEU A 173 1.48 -30.05 24.70
N GLU A 174 1.84 -29.88 23.44
CA GLU A 174 1.76 -28.63 22.71
C GLU A 174 1.18 -28.86 21.31
N LEU A 175 0.21 -28.03 20.93
CA LEU A 175 -0.27 -27.92 19.55
C LEU A 175 0.32 -26.66 18.91
N VAL A 176 1.08 -26.86 17.83
CA VAL A 176 1.81 -25.81 17.12
C VAL A 176 1.19 -25.60 15.75
N LEU A 177 0.68 -24.41 15.48
CA LEU A 177 0.22 -24.02 14.15
C LEU A 177 1.41 -23.98 13.18
N LEU A 178 1.29 -24.68 12.06
CA LEU A 178 2.26 -24.68 10.96
C LEU A 178 1.83 -23.74 9.85
N GLU A 179 0.59 -23.88 9.35
CA GLU A 179 0.04 -23.02 8.29
C GLU A 179 -1.46 -22.78 8.53
N ALA A 180 -1.93 -21.54 8.41
CA ALA A 180 -3.35 -21.22 8.47
C ALA A 180 -4.05 -21.58 7.15
N SER A 181 -5.28 -22.10 7.22
CA SER A 181 -6.12 -22.36 6.04
C SER A 181 -6.87 -21.08 5.64
N SER A 182 -6.75 -20.63 4.39
CA SER A 182 -7.62 -19.57 3.84
C SER A 182 -8.85 -20.17 3.15
N LEU A 183 -10.04 -19.62 3.42
CA LEU A 183 -11.24 -19.95 2.65
C LEU A 183 -11.26 -19.10 1.37
N PRO A 184 -11.83 -19.60 0.25
CA PRO A 184 -12.13 -18.73 -0.89
C PRO A 184 -13.12 -17.63 -0.46
N VAL A 185 -12.99 -16.41 -0.98
CA VAL A 185 -13.84 -15.27 -0.60
C VAL A 185 -15.03 -15.16 -1.56
N VAL A 186 -16.22 -14.86 -1.04
CA VAL A 186 -17.37 -14.51 -1.89
C VAL A 186 -17.09 -13.17 -2.58
N GLU A 187 -17.25 -13.11 -3.89
CA GLU A 187 -17.03 -11.88 -4.66
C GLU A 187 -18.04 -10.80 -4.28
N THR A 188 -17.56 -9.56 -4.18
CA THR A 188 -18.31 -8.37 -3.78
C THR A 188 -19.60 -8.21 -4.58
N PRO A 189 -20.76 -8.00 -3.93
CA PRO A 189 -22.00 -7.77 -4.64
C PRO A 189 -21.95 -6.45 -5.42
N THR A 190 -22.39 -6.44 -6.67
CA THR A 190 -22.62 -5.21 -7.43
C THR A 190 -24.02 -4.67 -7.13
N ILE A 191 -24.13 -3.34 -6.97
CA ILE A 191 -25.40 -2.63 -6.80
C ILE A 191 -25.71 -1.91 -8.13
N SER A 192 -26.90 -2.11 -8.70
CA SER A 192 -27.29 -1.47 -9.95
C SER A 192 -28.70 -0.87 -9.86
N PRO A 193 -28.86 0.46 -10.11
CA PRO A 193 -27.79 1.44 -10.33
C PRO A 193 -26.90 1.62 -9.10
N ASN A 194 -25.61 1.95 -9.28
CA ASN A 194 -24.64 2.07 -8.18
C ASN A 194 -24.71 3.45 -7.50
N GLY A 195 -25.91 3.83 -7.04
CA GLY A 195 -26.20 5.13 -6.46
C GLY A 195 -26.49 6.22 -7.49
N GLY A 196 -26.67 7.45 -7.00
CA GLY A 196 -26.93 8.65 -7.80
C GLY A 196 -28.23 9.38 -7.43
N GLY A 197 -28.47 10.49 -8.14
CA GLY A 197 -29.67 11.31 -8.00
C GLY A 197 -30.80 10.85 -8.91
N PHE A 198 -31.97 10.60 -8.36
CA PHE A 198 -33.17 10.16 -9.09
C PHE A 198 -34.31 11.13 -8.81
N THR A 199 -35.08 11.48 -9.84
CA THR A 199 -36.22 12.42 -9.74
C THR A 199 -37.54 11.73 -9.35
N SER A 200 -37.49 10.42 -9.08
CA SER A 200 -38.59 9.55 -8.67
C SER A 200 -38.02 8.26 -8.05
N SER A 201 -38.87 7.33 -7.60
CA SER A 201 -38.43 6.05 -7.04
C SER A 201 -37.55 5.25 -8.00
N VAL A 202 -36.55 4.54 -7.46
CA VAL A 202 -35.57 3.75 -8.22
C VAL A 202 -35.62 2.27 -7.84
N ASP A 203 -35.62 1.39 -8.84
CA ASP A 203 -35.48 -0.06 -8.63
C ASP A 203 -34.00 -0.45 -8.58
N VAL A 204 -33.59 -1.10 -7.50
CA VAL A 204 -32.22 -1.53 -7.22
C VAL A 204 -32.10 -3.05 -7.35
N THR A 205 -31.03 -3.49 -8.00
CA THR A 205 -30.67 -4.90 -8.17
C THR A 205 -29.29 -5.19 -7.60
N LEU A 206 -29.12 -6.40 -7.06
CA LEU A 206 -27.87 -6.88 -6.48
C LEU A 206 -27.41 -8.13 -7.24
N ALA A 207 -26.11 -8.26 -7.53
CA ALA A 207 -25.56 -9.44 -8.18
C ALA A 207 -24.17 -9.78 -7.67
N THR A 208 -23.78 -11.06 -7.70
CA THR A 208 -22.40 -11.52 -7.45
C THR A 208 -22.08 -12.63 -8.46
N ASN A 209 -20.82 -12.75 -8.89
CA ASN A 209 -20.40 -13.85 -9.78
C ASN A 209 -20.07 -15.13 -8.99
N THR A 210 -20.07 -15.11 -7.66
CA THR A 210 -19.87 -16.32 -6.84
C THR A 210 -21.13 -17.17 -6.87
N ALA A 211 -21.11 -18.21 -7.71
CA ALA A 211 -22.23 -19.13 -7.88
C ALA A 211 -22.65 -19.77 -6.54
N GLY A 212 -23.93 -19.64 -6.19
CA GLY A 212 -24.50 -20.20 -4.97
C GLY A 212 -24.39 -19.31 -3.72
N ALA A 213 -23.69 -18.18 -3.79
CA ALA A 213 -23.68 -17.22 -2.69
C ALA A 213 -25.06 -16.58 -2.48
N VAL A 214 -25.41 -16.35 -1.21
CA VAL A 214 -26.64 -15.67 -0.80
C VAL A 214 -26.31 -14.24 -0.42
N LEU A 215 -26.99 -13.28 -1.03
CA LEU A 215 -26.79 -11.86 -0.77
C LEU A 215 -27.77 -11.34 0.30
N TYR A 216 -27.26 -10.51 1.21
CA TYR A 216 -28.02 -9.80 2.23
C TYR A 216 -27.74 -8.31 2.12
N TYR A 217 -28.73 -7.47 2.43
CA TYR A 217 -28.60 -6.02 2.32
C TYR A 217 -29.32 -5.26 3.43
N THR A 218 -28.96 -3.99 3.55
CA THR A 218 -29.54 -3.00 4.48
C THR A 218 -29.73 -1.68 3.72
N ALA A 219 -30.67 -0.84 4.19
CA ALA A 219 -30.97 0.48 3.63
C ALA A 219 -30.95 1.57 4.73
N ASP A 220 -30.35 1.25 5.88
CA ASP A 220 -30.20 2.15 7.03
C ASP A 220 -28.73 2.45 7.32
N GLY A 221 -27.83 2.02 6.43
CA GLY A 221 -26.37 2.14 6.58
C GLY A 221 -25.76 1.20 7.62
N SER A 222 -26.50 0.20 8.12
CA SER A 222 -25.94 -0.84 9.00
C SER A 222 -25.24 -1.93 8.21
N GLU A 223 -24.22 -2.57 8.78
CA GLU A 223 -23.46 -3.64 8.11
C GLU A 223 -24.36 -4.88 7.87
N PRO A 224 -24.47 -5.39 6.62
CA PRO A 224 -25.31 -6.55 6.32
C PRO A 224 -24.77 -7.84 6.96
N THR A 225 -25.65 -8.57 7.63
CA THR A 225 -25.39 -9.88 8.22
C THR A 225 -26.33 -10.93 7.64
N THR A 226 -26.15 -12.21 7.99
CA THR A 226 -27.10 -13.27 7.64
C THR A 226 -28.47 -13.14 8.32
N GLN A 227 -28.66 -12.13 9.19
CA GLN A 227 -29.96 -11.76 9.77
C GLN A 227 -30.61 -10.56 9.08
N SER A 228 -29.89 -9.87 8.17
CA SER A 228 -30.41 -8.73 7.40
C SER A 228 -31.40 -9.20 6.32
N ALA A 229 -31.94 -8.26 5.53
CA ALA A 229 -32.86 -8.62 4.45
C ALA A 229 -32.13 -9.43 3.37
N GLN A 230 -32.60 -10.65 3.09
CA GLN A 230 -32.06 -11.48 2.02
C GLN A 230 -32.53 -10.94 0.66
N TYR A 231 -31.60 -10.81 -0.28
CA TYR A 231 -31.93 -10.42 -1.65
C TYR A 231 -32.69 -11.53 -2.38
N GLY A 232 -33.92 -11.25 -2.77
CA GLY A 232 -34.79 -12.17 -3.52
C GLY A 232 -35.15 -11.70 -4.94
N GLY A 233 -34.78 -10.47 -5.30
CA GLY A 233 -35.15 -9.79 -6.55
C GLY A 233 -35.05 -8.28 -6.41
N PRO A 234 -35.30 -7.51 -7.50
CA PRO A 234 -35.25 -6.05 -7.45
C PRO A 234 -36.11 -5.47 -6.32
N PHE A 235 -35.63 -4.42 -5.66
CA PHE A 235 -36.37 -3.69 -4.61
C PHE A 235 -36.37 -2.19 -4.89
N THR A 236 -37.44 -1.50 -4.50
CA THR A 236 -37.65 -0.09 -4.83
C THR A 236 -37.25 0.82 -3.67
N LEU A 237 -36.55 1.91 -3.97
CA LEU A 237 -36.22 3.00 -3.05
C LEU A 237 -37.02 4.25 -3.43
N ALA A 238 -37.64 4.88 -2.43
CA ALA A 238 -38.47 6.09 -2.62
C ALA A 238 -37.97 7.31 -1.82
N GLU A 239 -36.93 7.13 -1.01
CA GLU A 239 -36.37 8.15 -0.12
C GLU A 239 -34.83 8.07 -0.19
N ASP A 240 -34.16 9.11 0.29
CA ASP A 240 -32.71 9.15 0.39
C ASP A 240 -32.20 8.04 1.32
N THR A 241 -31.30 7.20 0.81
CA THR A 241 -30.81 6.05 1.55
C THR A 241 -29.46 5.56 1.05
N THR A 242 -28.72 4.89 1.94
CA THR A 242 -27.52 4.13 1.61
C THR A 242 -27.87 2.66 1.59
N VAL A 243 -27.72 2.03 0.43
CA VAL A 243 -27.83 0.57 0.30
C VAL A 243 -26.47 -0.04 0.56
N MET A 244 -26.39 -0.96 1.53
CA MET A 244 -25.21 -1.80 1.74
C MET A 244 -25.56 -3.26 1.44
N ALA A 245 -24.69 -3.99 0.73
CA ALA A 245 -24.91 -5.38 0.35
C ALA A 245 -23.68 -6.27 0.58
N LYS A 246 -23.92 -7.51 1.05
CA LYS A 246 -22.87 -8.49 1.37
C LYS A 246 -23.28 -9.92 1.00
N GLY A 247 -22.35 -10.69 0.46
CA GLY A 247 -22.56 -12.08 0.05
C GLY A 247 -21.98 -13.10 1.04
N PHE A 248 -22.71 -14.20 1.26
CA PHE A 248 -22.33 -15.29 2.16
C PHE A 248 -22.48 -16.65 1.49
N LEU A 249 -21.51 -17.54 1.71
CA LEU A 249 -21.54 -18.92 1.24
C LEU A 249 -20.81 -19.83 2.24
N GLY A 250 -21.38 -21.00 2.57
CA GLY A 250 -20.74 -21.94 3.50
C GLY A 250 -19.42 -22.47 2.93
N GLY A 251 -18.34 -22.42 3.74
CA GLY A 251 -17.00 -22.77 3.29
C GLY A 251 -16.28 -21.68 2.50
N TYR A 252 -16.82 -20.46 2.50
CA TYR A 252 -16.19 -19.25 1.97
C TYR A 252 -16.11 -18.18 3.06
N ASP A 253 -15.16 -17.27 2.94
CA ASP A 253 -15.22 -16.02 3.68
C ASP A 253 -16.31 -15.11 3.07
N PRO A 254 -17.08 -14.37 3.88
CA PRO A 254 -18.06 -13.41 3.37
C PRO A 254 -17.40 -12.38 2.46
N SER A 255 -18.16 -11.85 1.51
CA SER A 255 -17.65 -10.78 0.64
C SER A 255 -17.31 -9.54 1.46
N ILE A 256 -16.51 -8.63 0.89
CA ILE A 256 -16.55 -7.24 1.36
C ILE A 256 -17.93 -6.65 1.10
N THR A 257 -18.30 -5.63 1.87
CA THR A 257 -19.60 -4.96 1.73
C THR A 257 -19.54 -3.92 0.63
N SER A 258 -20.43 -4.01 -0.35
CA SER A 258 -20.65 -2.92 -1.30
C SER A 258 -21.63 -1.91 -0.72
N SER A 259 -21.44 -0.64 -1.08
CA SER A 259 -22.26 0.47 -0.61
C SER A 259 -22.56 1.43 -1.76
N ALA A 260 -23.78 1.96 -1.79
CA ALA A 260 -24.21 2.95 -2.77
C ALA A 260 -25.22 3.94 -2.16
N ASP A 261 -24.99 5.23 -2.37
CA ASP A 261 -25.86 6.31 -1.90
C ASP A 261 -26.87 6.71 -2.98
N PHE A 262 -28.14 6.74 -2.59
CA PHE A 262 -29.25 7.14 -3.45
C PHE A 262 -29.85 8.43 -2.91
N ILE A 263 -29.95 9.42 -3.78
CA ILE A 263 -30.69 10.66 -3.51
C ILE A 263 -31.95 10.60 -4.35
N VAL A 264 -33.09 10.32 -3.71
CA VAL A 264 -34.39 10.30 -4.38
C VAL A 264 -35.03 11.66 -4.15
N MET A 265 -34.84 12.55 -5.12
CA MET A 265 -35.52 13.83 -5.13
C MET A 265 -37.03 13.56 -5.17
N PRO A 266 -37.81 14.21 -4.29
CA PRO A 266 -39.25 14.16 -4.41
C PRO A 266 -39.62 14.60 -5.83
N ALA A 267 -40.53 13.86 -6.46
CA ALA A 267 -41.10 14.23 -7.75
C ALA A 267 -41.44 15.73 -7.73
N ALA A 268 -41.08 16.45 -8.80
CA ALA A 268 -41.34 17.89 -8.94
C ALA A 268 -42.70 18.20 -8.32
N ALA A 269 -42.68 18.96 -7.21
CA ALA A 269 -43.85 19.14 -6.37
C ALA A 269 -45.00 19.61 -7.26
N THR A 270 -46.06 18.81 -7.31
CA THR A 270 -47.40 19.30 -7.62
C THR A 270 -47.58 20.56 -6.77
N GLY A 271 -47.87 21.70 -7.38
CA GLY A 271 -47.99 22.95 -6.65
C GLY A 271 -49.06 22.84 -5.57
N LEU A 272 -48.99 23.76 -4.61
CA LEU A 272 -49.94 23.77 -3.50
C LEU A 272 -51.29 24.26 -4.05
N LEU A 273 -52.23 23.32 -4.23
CA LEU A 273 -53.56 23.58 -4.75
C LEU A 273 -54.51 24.01 -3.63
N PHE A 274 -55.24 25.10 -3.86
CA PHE A 274 -56.25 25.65 -2.97
C PHE A 274 -57.56 25.83 -3.73
N GLU A 275 -58.66 25.34 -3.16
CA GLU A 275 -60.00 25.78 -3.54
C GLU A 275 -60.22 27.18 -2.93
N ALA A 276 -60.85 28.10 -3.66
CA ALA A 276 -60.97 29.48 -3.19
C ALA A 276 -61.86 29.57 -1.93
N GLU A 277 -62.88 28.74 -1.82
CA GLU A 277 -63.79 28.70 -0.67
C GLU A 277 -63.12 28.26 0.65
N ASP A 278 -61.93 27.67 0.62
CA ASP A 278 -61.18 27.27 1.81
C ASP A 278 -60.44 28.45 2.47
N GLY A 279 -60.41 29.62 1.83
CA GLY A 279 -59.76 30.82 2.34
C GLY A 279 -60.48 31.45 3.52
N GLN A 280 -59.72 32.12 4.39
CA GLN A 280 -60.30 32.97 5.43
C GLN A 280 -60.81 34.27 4.80
N LEU A 281 -62.13 34.44 4.76
CA LEU A 281 -62.77 35.60 4.12
C LEU A 281 -62.95 36.77 5.08
N PHE A 282 -62.69 37.99 4.58
CA PHE A 282 -62.83 39.24 5.31
C PHE A 282 -63.69 40.24 4.53
N GLY A 283 -64.45 41.05 5.27
CA GLY A 283 -65.21 42.18 4.71
C GLY A 283 -66.39 41.74 3.85
N SER A 284 -66.50 42.31 2.64
CA SER A 284 -67.59 42.02 1.70
C SER A 284 -67.36 40.80 0.81
N VAL A 285 -66.24 40.09 0.96
CA VAL A 285 -65.93 38.89 0.17
C VAL A 285 -66.88 37.76 0.58
N ALA A 286 -67.48 37.08 -0.40
CA ALA A 286 -68.46 36.03 -0.16
C ALA A 286 -68.24 34.83 -1.08
N ILE A 287 -68.69 33.67 -0.60
CA ILE A 287 -68.78 32.43 -1.38
C ILE A 287 -70.06 32.47 -2.21
N GLY A 288 -69.93 32.29 -3.52
CA GLY A 288 -71.05 32.08 -4.44
C GLY A 288 -71.09 30.63 -4.94
N ALA A 289 -72.23 30.22 -5.50
CA ALA A 289 -72.40 28.89 -6.08
C ALA A 289 -72.50 28.97 -7.61
N ASP A 290 -71.70 28.18 -8.31
CA ASP A 290 -71.72 28.04 -9.77
C ASP A 290 -71.30 26.63 -10.16
N SER A 291 -72.13 25.92 -10.92
CA SER A 291 -71.83 24.56 -11.39
C SER A 291 -70.60 24.46 -12.31
N GLY A 292 -70.13 25.60 -12.84
CA GLY A 292 -68.93 25.67 -13.65
C GLY A 292 -67.62 25.75 -12.84
N ALA A 293 -67.70 26.02 -11.54
CA ALA A 293 -66.55 26.07 -10.64
C ALA A 293 -66.16 24.66 -10.14
N SER A 294 -64.89 24.47 -9.80
CA SER A 294 -64.41 23.34 -8.99
C SER A 294 -65.20 23.30 -7.68
N GLY A 295 -65.63 22.11 -7.26
CA GLY A 295 -66.47 21.97 -6.06
C GLY A 295 -67.89 22.57 -6.15
N GLY A 296 -68.19 23.42 -7.15
CA GLY A 296 -69.45 24.12 -7.34
C GLY A 296 -69.53 25.49 -6.66
N GLU A 297 -68.44 25.99 -6.07
CA GLU A 297 -68.38 27.23 -5.30
C GLU A 297 -67.25 28.14 -5.79
N TYR A 298 -67.30 29.45 -5.50
CA TYR A 298 -66.26 30.41 -5.88
C TYR A 298 -66.20 31.56 -4.88
N VAL A 299 -65.07 32.29 -4.86
CA VAL A 299 -64.89 33.51 -4.06
C VAL A 299 -64.84 34.74 -4.94
N GLY A 300 -65.54 35.80 -4.53
CA GLY A 300 -65.48 37.09 -5.21
C GLY A 300 -66.22 38.19 -4.45
N ALA A 301 -66.21 39.39 -5.02
CA ALA A 301 -67.08 40.46 -4.54
C ALA A 301 -68.52 40.22 -5.05
N PRO A 302 -69.54 40.32 -4.18
CA PRO A 302 -70.94 40.28 -4.61
C PRO A 302 -71.23 41.31 -5.71
N GLU A 303 -72.02 40.91 -6.71
CA GLU A 303 -72.40 41.82 -7.81
C GLU A 303 -73.08 43.09 -7.27
N GLY A 304 -72.64 44.26 -7.78
CA GLY A 304 -73.16 45.58 -7.40
C GLY A 304 -72.32 46.32 -6.34
N SER A 305 -71.19 45.78 -5.90
CA SER A 305 -70.27 46.46 -4.97
C SER A 305 -69.38 47.51 -5.65
N GLY A 306 -69.25 47.47 -6.98
CA GLY A 306 -68.42 48.37 -7.78
C GLY A 306 -66.91 48.16 -7.60
N ALA A 307 -66.12 49.01 -8.27
CA ALA A 307 -64.67 48.97 -8.25
C ALA A 307 -64.07 49.51 -6.94
N HIS A 308 -63.17 48.76 -6.33
CA HIS A 308 -62.47 49.09 -5.08
C HIS A 308 -61.00 49.46 -5.33
N LEU A 309 -60.49 50.43 -4.58
CA LEU A 309 -59.04 50.60 -4.37
C LEU A 309 -58.56 49.48 -3.44
N LEU A 310 -57.26 49.15 -3.47
CA LEU A 310 -56.68 48.19 -2.53
C LEU A 310 -57.08 48.60 -1.10
N ASN A 311 -57.82 47.73 -0.44
CA ASN A 311 -58.15 47.87 0.97
C ASN A 311 -57.89 46.54 1.66
N SER A 312 -57.36 46.59 2.87
CA SER A 312 -57.09 45.39 3.66
C SER A 312 -58.37 44.77 4.24
N GLY A 313 -59.53 45.40 4.11
CA GLY A 313 -60.78 44.97 4.73
C GLY A 313 -61.54 43.88 3.96
N ASN A 314 -61.51 43.90 2.63
CA ASN A 314 -62.24 42.98 1.75
C ASN A 314 -61.25 42.07 1.00
N ARG A 315 -60.97 40.90 1.56
CA ARG A 315 -59.98 39.96 1.00
C ARG A 315 -60.26 38.52 1.41
N ALA A 316 -59.65 37.57 0.69
CA ALA A 316 -59.56 36.18 1.07
C ALA A 316 -58.08 35.83 1.33
N ASP A 317 -57.78 35.35 2.53
CA ASP A 317 -56.42 34.99 2.95
C ASP A 317 -56.24 33.47 2.97
N TYR A 318 -55.11 33.00 2.45
CA TYR A 318 -54.74 31.60 2.42
C TYR A 318 -53.33 31.44 2.95
N THR A 319 -53.20 30.69 4.05
CA THR A 319 -51.90 30.37 4.65
C THR A 319 -51.35 29.09 4.05
N PHE A 320 -50.08 29.11 3.67
CA PHE A 320 -49.39 27.95 3.12
C PHE A 320 -47.97 27.84 3.67
N THR A 321 -47.34 26.68 3.51
CA THR A 321 -45.94 26.47 3.92
C THR A 321 -45.13 26.03 2.72
N THR A 322 -44.06 26.76 2.43
CA THR A 322 -43.05 26.39 1.44
C THR A 322 -42.03 25.47 2.12
N THR A 323 -41.76 24.31 1.51
CA THR A 323 -40.74 23.36 2.02
C THR A 323 -39.32 23.80 1.71
N GLN A 324 -39.14 24.76 0.79
CA GLN A 324 -37.86 25.32 0.38
C GLN A 324 -38.00 26.78 -0.05
N ALA A 325 -36.94 27.58 0.13
CA ALA A 325 -36.87 28.93 -0.42
C ALA A 325 -36.81 28.89 -1.95
N GLY A 326 -37.49 29.82 -2.61
CA GLY A 326 -37.68 29.76 -4.04
C GLY A 326 -38.41 30.95 -4.64
N ASP A 327 -38.30 31.06 -5.95
CA ASP A 327 -39.14 31.87 -6.82
C ASP A 327 -40.40 31.05 -7.14
N TYR A 328 -41.56 31.59 -6.80
CA TYR A 328 -42.87 30.99 -7.00
C TYR A 328 -43.72 31.84 -7.94
N LYS A 329 -44.73 31.23 -8.56
CA LYS A 329 -45.81 31.92 -9.28
C LYS A 329 -47.16 31.43 -8.77
N ILE A 330 -48.21 32.19 -9.07
CA ILE A 330 -49.59 31.80 -8.79
C ILE A 330 -50.33 31.62 -10.12
N VAL A 331 -50.97 30.47 -10.25
CA VAL A 331 -51.81 30.11 -11.38
C VAL A 331 -53.23 29.91 -10.85
N ALA A 332 -54.23 30.57 -11.42
CA ALA A 332 -55.57 30.62 -10.85
C ALA A 332 -56.66 30.47 -11.90
N ASN A 333 -57.72 29.73 -11.57
CA ASN A 333 -58.94 29.68 -12.36
C ASN A 333 -59.84 30.87 -12.00
N VAL A 334 -60.17 31.64 -13.02
CA VAL A 334 -60.96 32.87 -12.85
C VAL A 334 -62.13 32.93 -13.83
N TYR A 335 -63.20 33.60 -13.41
CA TYR A 335 -64.33 33.97 -14.27
C TYR A 335 -64.49 35.49 -14.28
N SER A 336 -64.38 36.08 -15.46
CA SER A 336 -64.23 37.53 -15.65
C SER A 336 -65.05 38.00 -16.87
N PRO A 337 -66.36 38.27 -16.72
CA PRO A 337 -67.31 38.35 -17.83
C PRO A 337 -67.18 39.61 -18.69
N ASN A 338 -66.60 40.70 -18.18
CA ASN A 338 -66.52 41.98 -18.88
C ASN A 338 -65.41 42.88 -18.30
N SER A 339 -65.19 44.05 -18.90
CA SER A 339 -64.11 44.99 -18.52
C SER A 339 -64.31 45.76 -17.22
N GLY A 340 -65.44 45.56 -16.55
CA GLY A 340 -65.69 46.06 -15.20
C GLY A 340 -65.74 44.94 -14.16
N SER A 341 -65.36 43.72 -14.56
CA SER A 341 -65.37 42.49 -13.76
C SER A 341 -64.19 41.62 -14.20
N ASP A 342 -62.99 42.18 -14.22
CA ASP A 342 -61.79 41.49 -14.72
C ASP A 342 -60.54 41.72 -13.87
N SER A 343 -60.66 42.05 -12.58
CA SER A 343 -59.44 42.22 -11.78
C SER A 343 -59.54 41.96 -10.27
N PHE A 344 -58.40 41.57 -9.71
CA PHE A 344 -58.10 41.46 -8.28
C PHE A 344 -56.85 42.29 -7.93
N PHE A 345 -56.65 42.59 -6.64
CA PHE A 345 -55.30 42.84 -6.14
C PHE A 345 -54.77 41.60 -5.41
N VAL A 346 -53.49 41.28 -5.60
CA VAL A 346 -52.84 40.13 -4.95
C VAL A 346 -51.66 40.62 -4.11
N THR A 347 -51.55 40.13 -2.88
CA THR A 347 -50.35 40.32 -2.05
C THR A 347 -49.87 38.98 -1.49
N ILE A 348 -48.58 38.87 -1.22
CA ILE A 348 -48.02 37.78 -0.42
C ILE A 348 -47.31 38.39 0.78
N ASP A 349 -47.63 37.91 1.98
CA ASP A 349 -47.17 38.43 3.27
C ASP A 349 -47.38 39.95 3.44
N GLY A 350 -48.42 40.47 2.78
CA GLY A 350 -48.76 41.89 2.77
C GLY A 350 -47.95 42.75 1.80
N GLU A 351 -47.06 42.15 0.99
CA GLU A 351 -46.26 42.85 -0.01
C GLU A 351 -46.70 42.55 -1.46
N PRO A 352 -46.48 43.50 -2.40
CA PRO A 352 -46.12 44.88 -2.12
C PRO A 352 -47.27 45.58 -1.40
N SER A 353 -46.96 46.54 -0.53
CA SER A 353 -48.00 47.31 0.20
C SER A 353 -49.09 47.97 -0.67
N VAL A 354 -48.84 48.12 -1.98
CA VAL A 354 -49.80 48.64 -2.98
C VAL A 354 -50.58 47.55 -3.74
N GLY A 355 -50.24 46.28 -3.53
CA GLY A 355 -50.82 45.11 -4.21
C GLY A 355 -50.37 44.98 -5.66
N TYR A 356 -50.19 43.74 -6.12
CA TYR A 356 -50.10 43.46 -7.55
C TYR A 356 -51.49 43.55 -8.14
N LEU A 357 -51.65 44.41 -9.14
CA LEU A 357 -52.92 44.66 -9.78
C LEU A 357 -53.12 43.70 -10.93
N TRP A 358 -53.84 42.61 -10.68
CA TRP A 358 -53.99 41.53 -11.64
C TRP A 358 -55.23 41.72 -12.52
N ASP A 359 -55.00 42.06 -13.79
CA ASP A 359 -56.02 42.07 -14.83
C ASP A 359 -56.21 40.66 -15.39
N THR A 360 -57.19 39.95 -14.84
CA THR A 360 -57.51 38.57 -15.19
C THR A 360 -57.92 38.40 -16.66
N LEU A 361 -57.72 37.21 -17.20
CA LEU A 361 -58.18 36.83 -18.54
C LEU A 361 -59.71 36.93 -18.64
N ARG A 362 -60.19 37.83 -19.50
CA ARG A 362 -61.64 38.00 -19.75
C ARG A 362 -62.22 36.76 -20.42
N ASN A 363 -63.19 36.14 -19.76
CA ASN A 363 -63.81 34.88 -20.17
C ASN A 363 -65.27 34.82 -19.70
N THR A 364 -66.03 33.82 -20.18
CA THR A 364 -67.40 33.54 -19.71
C THR A 364 -67.54 32.11 -19.19
N THR A 365 -66.42 31.48 -18.90
CA THR A 365 -66.23 30.15 -18.31
C THR A 365 -64.97 30.21 -17.48
N TYR A 366 -64.90 29.48 -16.37
CA TYR A 366 -63.67 29.42 -15.57
C TYR A 366 -62.51 28.93 -16.42
N SER A 367 -61.44 29.72 -16.45
CA SER A 367 -60.21 29.35 -17.16
C SER A 367 -59.00 29.77 -16.36
N GLU A 368 -57.93 29.01 -16.55
CA GLU A 368 -56.64 29.28 -15.95
C GLU A 368 -56.05 30.61 -16.46
N ASP A 369 -55.49 31.38 -15.55
CA ASP A 369 -54.75 32.59 -15.81
C ASP A 369 -53.65 32.77 -14.76
N GLU A 370 -52.52 33.34 -15.16
CA GLU A 370 -51.36 33.54 -14.29
C GLU A 370 -51.40 34.96 -13.68
N VAL A 371 -51.11 35.08 -12.39
CA VAL A 371 -51.07 36.39 -11.73
C VAL A 371 -49.98 37.25 -12.38
N ALA A 372 -50.37 38.41 -12.90
CA ALA A 372 -49.49 39.38 -13.54
C ALA A 372 -49.91 40.81 -13.20
N ASP A 373 -48.96 41.66 -12.82
CA ASP A 373 -49.22 43.05 -12.43
C ASP A 373 -49.51 43.97 -13.63
N ARG A 374 -50.53 44.83 -13.50
CA ARG A 374 -51.00 45.72 -14.57
C ARG A 374 -49.89 46.66 -15.03
N GLY A 375 -49.43 46.45 -16.26
CA GLY A 375 -48.41 47.27 -16.91
C GLY A 375 -47.12 46.50 -17.18
N ASP A 376 -46.95 45.35 -16.55
CA ASP A 376 -45.94 44.35 -16.90
C ASP A 376 -46.60 43.23 -17.72
N ARG A 377 -45.96 42.75 -18.79
CA ARG A 377 -46.53 41.65 -19.62
C ARG A 377 -46.05 40.27 -19.16
N GLY A 378 -45.27 40.20 -18.09
CA GLY A 378 -44.74 38.97 -17.51
C GLY A 378 -45.53 38.50 -16.29
N VAL A 379 -45.52 37.19 -16.06
CA VAL A 379 -46.00 36.57 -14.83
C VAL A 379 -45.27 37.17 -13.63
N THR A 380 -46.01 37.50 -12.57
CA THR A 380 -45.42 37.95 -11.32
C THR A 380 -44.75 36.78 -10.61
N ILE A 381 -43.45 36.90 -10.37
CA ILE A 381 -42.64 35.94 -9.63
C ILE A 381 -42.44 36.44 -8.21
N PHE A 382 -42.68 35.57 -7.24
CA PHE A 382 -42.59 35.85 -5.81
C PHE A 382 -41.40 35.09 -5.22
N GLY A 383 -40.40 35.82 -4.71
CA GLY A 383 -39.33 35.20 -3.92
C GLY A 383 -39.82 34.92 -2.51
N LEU A 384 -39.96 33.65 -2.15
CA LEU A 384 -40.42 33.20 -0.83
C LEU A 384 -39.29 32.46 -0.10
N THR A 385 -39.20 32.68 1.22
CA THR A 385 -38.33 31.87 2.08
C THR A 385 -38.91 30.47 2.28
N GLN A 386 -38.18 29.58 2.95
CA GLN A 386 -38.78 28.36 3.51
C GLN A 386 -39.60 28.74 4.74
N GLY A 387 -40.83 28.23 4.86
CA GLY A 387 -41.67 28.45 6.03
C GLY A 387 -43.08 28.89 5.68
N ALA A 388 -43.78 29.46 6.67
CA ALA A 388 -45.18 29.84 6.53
C ALA A 388 -45.33 31.20 5.83
N HIS A 389 -46.24 31.27 4.87
CA HIS A 389 -46.57 32.43 4.06
C HIS A 389 -48.08 32.60 3.95
N THR A 390 -48.54 33.81 3.63
CA THR A 390 -49.97 34.11 3.40
C THR A 390 -50.15 34.82 2.07
N VAL A 391 -50.91 34.21 1.15
CA VAL A 391 -51.39 34.91 -0.05
C VAL A 391 -52.76 35.52 0.24
N SER A 392 -52.96 36.77 -0.17
CA SER A 392 -54.22 37.49 -0.01
C SER A 392 -54.73 37.95 -1.37
N PHE A 393 -55.93 37.50 -1.73
CA PHE A 393 -56.68 38.00 -2.89
C PHE A 393 -57.68 39.06 -2.42
N HIS A 394 -57.42 40.30 -2.78
CA HIS A 394 -58.27 41.44 -2.45
C HIS A 394 -59.21 41.71 -3.62
N VAL A 395 -60.48 41.87 -3.31
CA VAL A 395 -61.47 42.21 -4.33
C VAL A 395 -61.22 43.60 -4.89
N ARG A 396 -61.28 43.72 -6.21
CA ARG A 396 -61.20 44.99 -6.91
C ARG A 396 -62.46 45.26 -7.68
N ASP A 397 -62.76 44.46 -8.70
CA ASP A 397 -63.90 44.68 -9.57
C ASP A 397 -65.02 43.67 -9.28
N ASP A 398 -66.24 44.16 -9.10
CA ASP A 398 -67.39 43.34 -8.74
C ASP A 398 -67.78 42.38 -9.87
N GLY A 399 -68.12 41.15 -9.50
CA GLY A 399 -68.41 40.09 -10.47
C GLY A 399 -67.19 39.33 -11.02
N THR A 400 -65.95 39.74 -10.69
CA THR A 400 -64.75 38.90 -10.90
C THR A 400 -64.76 37.76 -9.88
N ARG A 401 -64.54 36.52 -10.33
CA ARG A 401 -64.65 35.31 -9.49
C ARG A 401 -63.35 34.51 -9.53
N LEU A 402 -62.91 34.05 -8.37
CA LEU A 402 -61.80 33.11 -8.17
C LEU A 402 -62.38 31.75 -7.79
N ASP A 403 -62.00 30.71 -8.53
CA ASP A 403 -62.46 29.32 -8.34
C ASP A 403 -61.44 28.53 -7.52
N LYS A 404 -60.24 28.36 -8.06
CA LYS A 404 -59.11 27.69 -7.39
C LYS A 404 -57.80 28.29 -7.83
N PHE A 405 -56.74 28.05 -7.08
CA PHE A 405 -55.41 28.47 -7.48
C PHE A 405 -54.33 27.52 -6.98
N GLU A 406 -53.19 27.56 -7.66
CA GLU A 406 -52.02 26.75 -7.39
C GLU A 406 -50.81 27.67 -7.19
N ILE A 407 -50.05 27.43 -6.11
CA ILE A 407 -48.75 28.06 -5.87
C ILE A 407 -47.68 27.13 -6.42
N VAL A 408 -47.00 27.57 -7.48
CA VAL A 408 -46.09 26.74 -8.28
C VAL A 408 -44.67 27.25 -8.10
N LEU A 409 -43.75 26.35 -7.72
CA LEU A 409 -42.32 26.65 -7.71
C LEU A 409 -41.81 26.84 -9.14
N VAL A 410 -41.18 27.99 -9.41
CA VAL A 410 -40.61 28.35 -10.71
C VAL A 410 -39.10 28.07 -10.74
N ALA A 411 -38.39 28.47 -9.68
CA ALA A 411 -36.97 28.17 -9.51
C ALA A 411 -36.63 28.17 -8.02
N ALA A 412 -35.82 27.21 -7.55
CA ALA A 412 -35.28 27.30 -6.20
C ALA A 412 -34.23 28.42 -6.17
N THR A 413 -34.42 29.43 -5.32
CA THR A 413 -33.46 30.50 -5.03
C THR A 413 -32.89 30.21 -3.66
N GLY A 414 -31.69 29.62 -3.66
CA GLY A 414 -30.94 29.34 -2.44
C GLY A 414 -30.71 30.62 -1.66
N GLY A 415 -31.44 30.79 -0.56
CA GLY A 415 -31.17 31.82 0.42
C GLY A 415 -29.86 31.50 1.15
N GLY A 416 -28.77 32.10 0.67
CA GLY A 416 -27.65 32.63 1.46
C GLY A 416 -27.07 31.76 2.55
N ASN A 417 -26.95 30.46 2.32
CA ASN A 417 -26.14 29.58 3.12
C ASN A 417 -25.22 28.80 2.17
N THR A 418 -23.96 29.20 2.14
CA THR A 418 -22.92 28.51 1.41
C THR A 418 -22.50 27.34 2.28
N ALA A 419 -22.92 26.12 1.90
CA ALA A 419 -22.61 24.93 2.68
C ALA A 419 -21.12 24.88 3.07
N PRO A 420 -20.80 24.45 4.30
CA PRO A 420 -19.43 24.37 4.76
C PRO A 420 -18.64 23.44 3.85
N VAL A 421 -17.40 23.77 3.56
CA VAL A 421 -16.51 22.93 2.76
C VAL A 421 -15.58 22.17 3.69
N LEU A 422 -15.73 20.86 3.73
CA LEU A 422 -14.83 19.97 4.46
C LEU A 422 -13.55 19.78 3.64
N SER A 423 -12.40 20.03 4.26
CA SER A 423 -11.11 19.79 3.62
C SER A 423 -10.97 18.31 3.27
N THR A 424 -10.22 18.00 2.20
CA THR A 424 -9.93 16.61 1.84
C THR A 424 -9.26 15.91 3.02
N ILE A 425 -9.79 14.75 3.40
CA ILE A 425 -9.24 13.89 4.44
C ILE A 425 -8.54 12.76 3.71
N ALA A 426 -7.23 12.61 3.93
CA ALA A 426 -6.49 11.47 3.39
C ALA A 426 -6.88 10.20 4.15
N ASP A 427 -6.75 9.05 3.48
CA ASP A 427 -6.90 7.76 4.15
C ASP A 427 -5.94 7.65 5.35
N GLN A 428 -6.41 7.03 6.43
CA GLN A 428 -5.66 6.89 7.68
C GLN A 428 -5.20 5.45 7.87
N GLY A 429 -4.04 5.28 8.50
CA GLY A 429 -3.40 3.99 8.72
C GLY A 429 -2.71 3.94 10.08
N GLU A 430 -3.20 3.07 10.96
CA GLU A 430 -2.68 2.90 12.32
C GLU A 430 -2.78 1.43 12.73
N PHE A 431 -2.08 1.05 13.79
CA PHE A 431 -2.16 -0.28 14.36
C PHE A 431 -3.14 -0.33 15.53
N SER A 432 -3.78 -1.49 15.73
CA SER A 432 -4.49 -1.79 16.97
C SER A 432 -3.52 -1.67 18.16
N GLY A 433 -3.80 -0.73 19.07
CA GLY A 433 -2.96 -0.33 20.19
C GLY A 433 -2.61 1.17 20.16
N ASP A 434 -2.70 1.80 18.98
CA ASP A 434 -2.31 3.20 18.79
C ASP A 434 -3.33 4.18 19.37
N SER A 435 -2.83 5.29 19.92
CA SER A 435 -3.64 6.43 20.36
C SER A 435 -3.78 7.43 19.23
N VAL A 436 -5.02 7.75 18.86
CA VAL A 436 -5.34 8.68 17.78
C VAL A 436 -5.56 10.09 18.32
N ASN A 437 -5.02 11.07 17.61
CA ASN A 437 -5.29 12.50 17.79
C ASN A 437 -5.27 13.19 16.42
N LEU A 438 -6.36 13.03 15.66
CA LEU A 438 -6.51 13.53 14.29
C LEU A 438 -7.50 14.70 14.28
N SER A 439 -7.15 15.81 13.64
CA SER A 439 -8.04 16.96 13.48
C SER A 439 -8.47 17.10 12.02
N VAL A 440 -9.77 17.27 11.79
CA VAL A 440 -10.31 17.66 10.48
C VAL A 440 -10.63 19.15 10.46
N SER A 441 -10.51 19.77 9.29
CA SER A 441 -10.80 21.19 9.10
C SER A 441 -11.91 21.38 8.07
N ALA A 442 -12.80 22.31 8.37
CA ALA A 442 -13.81 22.80 7.43
C ALA A 442 -13.78 24.33 7.43
N SER A 443 -14.21 24.92 6.31
CA SER A 443 -14.37 26.36 6.16
C SER A 443 -15.76 26.68 5.68
N ASP A 444 -16.35 27.73 6.21
CA ASP A 444 -17.66 28.22 5.82
C ASP A 444 -17.52 29.63 5.25
N ALA A 445 -18.13 29.87 4.09
CA ALA A 445 -17.98 31.17 3.41
C ALA A 445 -18.79 32.28 4.10
N ASP A 446 -19.82 31.91 4.85
CA ASP A 446 -20.70 32.80 5.59
C ASP A 446 -20.29 32.92 7.08
N ASN A 447 -19.23 32.19 7.47
CA ASN A 447 -18.68 32.07 8.83
C ASN A 447 -19.69 31.52 9.86
N ASP A 448 -20.52 30.59 9.44
CA ASP A 448 -21.46 29.92 10.33
C ASP A 448 -20.77 29.00 11.35
N THR A 449 -21.48 28.69 12.45
CA THR A 449 -20.95 27.82 13.51
C THR A 449 -21.02 26.37 13.07
N LEU A 450 -19.87 25.74 12.89
CA LEU A 450 -19.79 24.39 12.37
C LEU A 450 -19.93 23.32 13.45
N SER A 451 -20.65 22.26 13.10
CA SER A 451 -20.80 21.05 13.90
C SER A 451 -20.31 19.83 13.12
N PHE A 452 -19.47 19.02 13.75
CA PHE A 452 -18.88 17.83 13.14
C PHE A 452 -19.54 16.57 13.68
N SER A 453 -19.77 15.62 12.78
CA SER A 453 -20.21 14.27 13.12
C SER A 453 -19.48 13.26 12.24
N ALA A 454 -19.40 12.02 12.73
CA ALA A 454 -18.70 10.95 12.04
C ALA A 454 -19.53 9.66 12.07
N ARG A 455 -19.59 8.95 10.96
CA ARG A 455 -20.17 7.61 10.83
C ARG A 455 -19.12 6.64 10.33
N GLY A 456 -19.23 5.39 10.77
CA GLY A 456 -18.26 4.35 10.41
C GLY A 456 -16.91 4.45 11.12
N LEU A 457 -16.76 5.28 12.16
CA LEU A 457 -15.53 5.31 12.95
C LEU A 457 -15.21 3.95 13.58
N PRO A 458 -13.92 3.62 13.76
CA PRO A 458 -13.52 2.56 14.67
C PRO A 458 -14.25 2.72 16.02
N PRO A 459 -14.82 1.66 16.61
CA PRO A 459 -15.74 1.78 17.76
C PRO A 459 -15.17 2.49 18.98
N GLN A 460 -13.85 2.64 19.06
CA GLN A 460 -13.13 3.25 20.19
C GLN A 460 -12.70 4.70 19.93
N LEU A 461 -13.01 5.27 18.76
CA LEU A 461 -12.79 6.67 18.45
C LEU A 461 -14.08 7.47 18.62
N GLY A 462 -13.94 8.70 19.08
CA GLY A 462 -15.00 9.70 19.06
C GLY A 462 -14.53 10.97 18.35
N ILE A 463 -15.46 11.68 17.72
CA ILE A 463 -15.23 13.04 17.19
C ILE A 463 -15.85 14.07 18.13
N ASP A 464 -15.09 15.10 18.48
CA ASP A 464 -15.61 16.26 19.19
C ASP A 464 -16.41 17.15 18.21
N SER A 465 -17.69 17.36 18.50
CA SER A 465 -18.60 18.03 17.58
C SER A 465 -18.33 19.51 17.37
N GLY A 466 -17.58 20.17 18.27
CA GLY A 466 -17.27 21.60 18.16
C GLY A 466 -15.91 21.89 17.53
N THR A 467 -14.98 20.91 17.55
CA THR A 467 -13.60 21.10 17.10
C THR A 467 -13.21 20.21 15.92
N GLY A 468 -14.01 19.18 15.60
CA GLY A 468 -13.64 18.19 14.58
C GLY A 468 -12.43 17.33 14.97
N GLN A 469 -12.06 17.32 16.26
CA GLN A 469 -10.94 16.51 16.75
C GLN A 469 -11.41 15.09 17.05
N MET A 470 -10.77 14.11 16.42
CA MET A 470 -10.96 12.69 16.68
C MET A 470 -9.90 12.20 17.66
N THR A 471 -10.35 11.59 18.76
CA THR A 471 -9.48 11.03 19.79
C THR A 471 -9.96 9.67 20.27
N GLY A 472 -9.03 8.82 20.70
CA GLY A 472 -9.31 7.51 21.25
C GLY A 472 -8.13 6.55 21.11
N SER A 473 -8.33 5.29 21.50
CA SER A 473 -7.34 4.22 21.34
C SER A 473 -7.92 3.12 20.48
N LEU A 474 -7.28 2.86 19.34
CA LEU A 474 -7.69 1.83 18.40
C LEU A 474 -7.41 0.47 19.01
N THR A 475 -8.40 -0.41 19.16
CA THR A 475 -8.19 -1.74 19.77
C THR A 475 -8.77 -2.88 18.96
N VAL A 476 -9.43 -2.57 17.84
CA VAL A 476 -10.04 -3.55 16.94
C VAL A 476 -9.57 -3.25 15.54
N ALA A 477 -8.82 -4.19 14.97
CA ALA A 477 -8.39 -4.15 13.59
C ALA A 477 -9.58 -4.25 12.63
N GLY A 478 -9.48 -3.56 11.50
CA GLY A 478 -10.49 -3.52 10.47
C GLY A 478 -10.26 -2.34 9.54
N THR A 479 -10.81 -2.45 8.34
CA THR A 479 -10.95 -1.32 7.44
C THR A 479 -12.31 -0.69 7.70
N TYR A 480 -12.28 0.58 8.08
CA TYR A 480 -13.47 1.35 8.40
C TYR A 480 -13.69 2.39 7.30
N SER A 481 -14.85 2.36 6.65
CA SER A 481 -15.24 3.44 5.74
C SER A 481 -15.80 4.58 6.59
N VAL A 482 -14.98 5.60 6.85
CA VAL A 482 -15.33 6.70 7.74
C VAL A 482 -15.87 7.85 6.92
N THR A 483 -17.11 8.23 7.19
CA THR A 483 -17.72 9.45 6.62
C THR A 483 -17.77 10.52 7.69
N ILE A 484 -17.06 11.62 7.45
CA ILE A 484 -17.16 12.83 8.27
C ILE A 484 -18.14 13.77 7.60
N THR A 485 -19.10 14.27 8.38
CA THR A 485 -20.07 15.28 7.95
C THR A 485 -19.87 16.52 8.80
N VAL A 486 -19.71 17.67 8.13
CA VAL A 486 -19.77 18.99 8.77
C VAL A 486 -21.07 19.67 8.37
N ALA A 487 -21.76 20.27 9.35
CA ALA A 487 -23.00 21.00 9.17
C ALA A 487 -22.90 22.40 9.77
N ASP A 488 -23.49 23.39 9.11
CA ASP A 488 -23.53 24.80 9.53
C ASP A 488 -24.70 25.13 10.48
N GLY A 489 -25.65 24.21 10.67
CA GLY A 489 -26.85 24.43 11.48
C GLY A 489 -27.94 25.27 10.78
N ASN A 490 -27.68 25.75 9.57
CA ASN A 490 -28.58 26.53 8.71
C ASN A 490 -29.05 25.74 7.46
N GLY A 491 -28.67 24.46 7.37
CA GLY A 491 -29.16 23.50 6.37
C GLY A 491 -28.13 23.09 5.32
N GLY A 492 -26.92 23.63 5.36
CA GLY A 492 -25.81 23.20 4.51
C GLY A 492 -24.93 22.16 5.20
N THR A 493 -24.48 21.20 4.41
CA THR A 493 -23.55 20.15 4.86
C THR A 493 -22.55 19.83 3.77
N ASP A 494 -21.36 19.38 4.16
CA ASP A 494 -20.43 18.67 3.28
C ASP A 494 -19.95 17.41 3.99
N SER A 495 -19.73 16.36 3.20
CA SER A 495 -19.24 15.09 3.69
C SER A 495 -18.05 14.61 2.88
N LYS A 496 -17.10 14.00 3.56
CA LYS A 496 -15.98 13.31 2.92
C LYS A 496 -15.88 11.92 3.53
N THR A 497 -15.74 10.94 2.65
CA THR A 497 -15.47 9.56 3.02
C THR A 497 -14.01 9.28 2.76
N PHE A 498 -13.35 8.68 3.75
CA PHE A 498 -11.99 8.17 3.62
C PHE A 498 -11.92 6.79 4.26
N VAL A 499 -10.91 6.04 3.88
CA VAL A 499 -10.66 4.71 4.43
C VAL A 499 -9.76 4.86 5.66
N TRP A 500 -10.22 4.35 6.80
CA TRP A 500 -9.41 4.22 8.00
C TRP A 500 -9.01 2.75 8.16
N SER A 501 -7.76 2.44 7.83
CA SER A 501 -7.20 1.11 7.95
C SER A 501 -6.56 0.93 9.31
N VAL A 502 -7.28 0.29 10.24
CA VAL A 502 -6.72 -0.12 11.53
C VAL A 502 -6.18 -1.53 11.33
N LEU A 503 -4.88 -1.65 11.16
CA LEU A 503 -4.27 -2.95 11.00
C LEU A 503 -4.23 -3.67 12.36
N PRO A 504 -4.36 -5.01 12.39
CA PRO A 504 -4.00 -5.77 13.59
C PRO A 504 -2.59 -5.37 14.01
N SER A 505 -2.32 -5.29 15.31
CA SER A 505 -0.94 -5.17 15.78
C SER A 505 -0.12 -6.25 15.07
N ALA A 506 0.86 -5.83 14.26
CA ALA A 506 1.41 -6.56 13.12
C ALA A 506 1.17 -8.09 13.11
N GLY A 507 0.30 -8.54 12.19
CA GLY A 507 -0.01 -9.95 11.94
C GLY A 507 -0.74 -10.18 10.60
N SER A 508 0.05 -10.31 9.52
CA SER A 508 -0.13 -11.03 8.22
C SER A 508 -1.43 -10.97 7.36
N GLY A 509 -1.32 -10.41 6.14
CA GLY A 509 -1.54 -11.11 4.83
C GLY A 509 -2.73 -10.73 3.91
N PHE A 510 -2.50 -10.34 2.63
CA PHE A 510 -2.98 -10.95 1.34
C PHE A 510 -2.67 -10.11 0.04
N SER A 511 -2.93 -10.71 -1.14
CA SER A 511 -2.22 -10.69 -2.46
C SER A 511 -2.86 -9.96 -3.67
N ALA A 512 -2.06 -9.61 -4.71
CA ALA A 512 -2.32 -9.92 -6.15
C ALA A 512 -1.18 -9.48 -7.12
N PHE A 513 -0.62 -10.42 -7.91
CA PHE A 513 -0.07 -10.20 -9.28
C PHE A 513 -0.11 -11.54 -10.04
N ASP A 514 -1.14 -11.73 -10.87
CA ASP A 514 -1.25 -12.86 -11.80
C ASP A 514 -0.65 -12.49 -13.17
N ASN A 515 0.13 -13.41 -13.72
CA ASN A 515 0.74 -13.46 -15.08
C ASN A 515 2.16 -12.90 -15.28
N VAL A 516 3.10 -13.31 -14.41
CA VAL A 516 4.51 -13.52 -14.79
C VAL A 516 4.73 -15.04 -14.97
N PRO A 517 5.52 -15.51 -15.96
CA PRO A 517 5.70 -16.93 -16.24
C PRO A 517 6.16 -17.69 -14.99
N VAL A 518 5.46 -18.80 -14.71
CA VAL A 518 5.66 -19.76 -13.62
C VAL A 518 7.14 -19.86 -13.19
N LEU A 519 7.46 -19.29 -12.03
CA LEU A 519 8.68 -19.58 -11.29
C LEU A 519 8.77 -21.10 -11.07
N PRO A 520 9.91 -21.76 -11.35
CA PRO A 520 10.04 -23.18 -11.10
C PRO A 520 10.10 -23.47 -9.60
N ARG A 521 8.95 -23.91 -9.06
CA ARG A 521 8.72 -24.70 -7.81
C ARG A 521 9.39 -24.24 -6.50
N GLN A 522 8.51 -23.99 -5.52
CA GLN A 522 8.69 -24.10 -4.06
C GLN A 522 9.77 -23.21 -3.43
N MET A 523 9.47 -21.93 -3.20
CA MET A 523 9.87 -21.22 -1.98
C MET A 523 8.77 -20.20 -1.63
N ASN A 524 8.00 -20.48 -0.58
CA ASN A 524 6.88 -19.66 -0.11
C ASN A 524 7.43 -18.72 0.97
N PHE A 525 7.64 -17.44 0.67
CA PHE A 525 8.08 -16.44 1.65
C PHE A 525 6.88 -15.52 2.02
N PRO A 526 6.32 -15.60 3.24
CA PRO A 526 5.06 -14.94 3.61
C PRO A 526 5.08 -13.40 3.68
N TRP A 527 6.23 -12.74 3.48
CA TRP A 527 6.47 -11.31 3.75
C TRP A 527 6.83 -10.50 2.50
N PHE A 528 6.77 -11.11 1.31
CA PHE A 528 7.13 -10.48 0.03
C PHE A 528 6.17 -9.34 -0.39
N ALA A 529 4.95 -9.30 0.16
CA ALA A 529 3.94 -8.29 -0.17
C ALA A 529 4.09 -6.98 0.63
N ASP A 530 4.72 -7.04 1.80
CA ASP A 530 4.76 -5.92 2.77
C ASP A 530 5.80 -4.83 2.42
N ALA A 531 6.71 -5.10 1.48
CA ALA A 531 7.72 -4.13 1.06
C ALA A 531 7.16 -3.03 0.14
N MET A 532 5.98 -3.19 -0.46
CA MET A 532 5.51 -2.35 -1.58
C MET A 532 4.59 -1.18 -1.17
N ALA A 533 4.39 -0.91 0.13
CA ALA A 533 3.37 0.04 0.59
C ALA A 533 3.93 1.08 1.58
N GLN A 534 4.46 2.23 1.08
CA GLN A 534 4.52 3.53 1.80
C GLN A 534 5.17 4.72 0.99
N PHE A 535 4.30 5.57 0.44
CA PHE A 535 4.22 7.05 0.21
C PHE A 535 5.39 8.06 -0.13
N THR A 536 4.94 9.06 -0.94
CA THR A 536 5.42 10.27 -1.74
C THR A 536 6.01 11.54 -1.03
N PRO A 537 6.39 12.70 -1.69
CA PRO A 537 6.10 13.22 -3.06
C PRO A 537 7.26 13.84 -3.90
N ALA A 538 7.23 13.78 -5.24
CA ALA A 538 6.49 14.71 -6.13
C ALA A 538 5.81 14.06 -7.37
N GLN A 539 5.70 12.73 -7.40
CA GLN A 539 4.82 11.93 -8.27
C GLN A 539 4.27 10.80 -7.38
N PRO A 540 3.04 10.30 -7.59
CA PRO A 540 2.50 9.19 -6.79
C PRO A 540 3.48 8.00 -6.78
N ASP A 541 3.72 7.42 -5.59
CA ASP A 541 4.52 6.19 -5.48
C ASP A 541 3.76 5.01 -6.09
N ASP A 542 2.45 5.17 -6.25
CA ASP A 542 1.54 4.22 -6.87
C ASP A 542 1.89 3.93 -8.35
N PRO A 543 1.53 2.72 -8.81
CA PRO A 543 1.47 2.41 -10.24
C PRO A 543 0.70 3.48 -11.00
N MET A 544 1.12 3.76 -12.23
CA MET A 544 0.43 4.74 -13.06
C MET A 544 -1.00 4.27 -13.37
N ASP A 545 -2.01 5.05 -12.99
CA ASP A 545 -3.38 4.83 -13.48
C ASP A 545 -3.49 5.36 -14.92
N TRP A 546 -3.26 4.47 -15.87
CA TRP A 546 -3.29 4.78 -17.29
C TRP A 546 -4.68 5.19 -17.78
N GLN A 547 -5.75 4.67 -17.17
CA GLN A 547 -7.12 4.97 -17.56
C GLN A 547 -7.54 6.35 -17.08
N ASP A 548 -7.16 6.71 -15.85
CA ASP A 548 -7.37 8.05 -15.31
C ASP A 548 -6.56 9.08 -16.12
N ALA A 549 -5.28 8.82 -16.39
CA ALA A 549 -4.45 9.68 -17.22
C ALA A 549 -5.02 9.86 -18.65
N TYR A 550 -5.56 8.78 -19.23
CA TYR A 550 -6.28 8.85 -20.50
C TYR A 550 -7.51 9.75 -20.39
N ASN A 551 -8.38 9.52 -19.41
CA ASN A 551 -9.62 10.26 -19.20
C ASN A 551 -9.40 11.76 -18.96
N ASN A 552 -8.35 12.10 -18.22
CA ASN A 552 -7.99 13.47 -17.87
C ASN A 552 -7.24 14.22 -18.99
N THR A 553 -6.70 13.51 -19.99
CA THR A 553 -6.09 14.15 -21.16
C THR A 553 -7.17 14.52 -22.19
N PRO A 554 -7.33 15.78 -22.61
CA PRO A 554 -8.32 16.16 -23.63
C PRO A 554 -8.14 15.39 -24.95
N SER A 555 -9.24 14.99 -25.59
CA SER A 555 -9.18 14.22 -26.86
C SER A 555 -8.39 14.91 -27.97
N SER A 556 -8.40 16.25 -28.02
CA SER A 556 -7.60 17.06 -28.96
C SER A 556 -6.09 17.00 -28.72
N SER A 557 -5.68 16.58 -27.53
CA SER A 557 -4.28 16.44 -27.12
C SER A 557 -3.78 14.98 -27.20
N ARG A 558 -4.63 14.06 -27.68
CA ARG A 558 -4.29 12.65 -27.89
C ARG A 558 -3.90 12.42 -29.35
N VAL A 559 -2.77 11.75 -29.58
CA VAL A 559 -2.28 11.41 -30.92
C VAL A 559 -2.07 9.90 -31.00
N ILE A 560 -2.83 9.23 -31.85
CA ILE A 560 -2.73 7.78 -32.08
C ILE A 560 -1.73 7.52 -33.22
N VAL A 561 -0.82 6.58 -33.04
CA VAL A 561 0.24 6.23 -34.00
C VAL A 561 0.32 4.72 -34.26
N ALA A 562 0.48 4.33 -35.52
CA ALA A 562 0.46 2.92 -35.96
C ALA A 562 1.80 2.41 -36.49
N ASN A 563 2.82 3.26 -36.64
CA ASN A 563 4.15 2.89 -37.13
C ASN A 563 5.26 3.84 -36.65
N CYS A 564 6.54 3.50 -36.87
CA CYS A 564 7.68 4.30 -36.40
C CYS A 564 7.71 5.73 -36.99
N ASN A 565 7.26 5.93 -38.24
CA ASN A 565 7.28 7.25 -38.88
C ASN A 565 6.23 8.17 -38.24
N GLU A 566 5.04 7.65 -37.97
CA GLU A 566 3.99 8.36 -37.25
C GLU A 566 4.41 8.65 -35.81
N LEU A 567 5.06 7.70 -35.14
CA LEU A 567 5.62 7.90 -33.79
C LEU A 567 6.65 9.05 -33.79
N GLN A 568 7.59 9.08 -34.73
CA GLN A 568 8.54 10.18 -34.85
C GLN A 568 7.83 11.52 -35.13
N ALA A 569 6.85 11.53 -36.03
CA ALA A 569 6.08 12.73 -36.35
C ALA A 569 5.28 13.24 -35.14
N ALA A 570 4.72 12.36 -34.31
CA ALA A 570 4.04 12.72 -33.07
C ALA A 570 5.02 13.30 -32.04
N LEU A 571 6.20 12.70 -31.88
CA LEU A 571 7.26 13.20 -31.00
C LEU A 571 7.79 14.58 -31.43
N ASP A 572 7.94 14.82 -32.73
CA ASP A 572 8.37 16.12 -33.28
C ASP A 572 7.34 17.24 -33.02
N ASN A 573 6.06 16.89 -32.92
CA ASN A 573 4.93 17.82 -32.74
C ASN A 573 4.33 17.82 -31.32
N ALA A 574 4.94 17.11 -30.37
CA ALA A 574 4.40 16.98 -29.02
C ALA A 574 4.34 18.34 -28.28
N ASN A 575 3.27 18.53 -27.51
CA ASN A 575 3.02 19.70 -26.68
C ASN A 575 2.85 19.26 -25.22
N PRO A 576 3.20 20.10 -24.22
CA PRO A 576 2.96 19.82 -22.81
C PRO A 576 1.52 19.34 -22.55
N GLY A 577 1.39 18.27 -21.76
CA GLY A 577 0.10 17.62 -21.45
C GLY A 577 -0.47 16.75 -22.58
N GLY A 578 0.28 16.58 -23.68
CA GLY A 578 -0.11 15.70 -24.77
C GLY A 578 0.08 14.22 -24.44
N MET A 579 -0.74 13.36 -25.03
CA MET A 579 -0.65 11.91 -24.92
C MET A 579 -0.47 11.27 -26.29
N ILE A 580 0.63 10.54 -26.46
CA ILE A 580 0.93 9.77 -27.67
C ILE A 580 0.57 8.31 -27.37
N LEU A 581 -0.40 7.78 -28.14
CA LEU A 581 -0.98 6.46 -27.99
C LEU A 581 -0.50 5.56 -29.12
N ILE A 582 0.27 4.53 -28.81
CA ILE A 582 0.80 3.60 -29.81
C ILE A 582 -0.18 2.44 -29.96
N GLN A 583 -0.66 2.19 -31.17
CA GLN A 583 -1.56 1.07 -31.45
C GLN A 583 -0.86 -0.26 -31.20
N SER A 584 -1.61 -1.27 -30.77
CA SER A 584 -1.07 -2.62 -30.55
C SER A 584 -0.42 -3.16 -31.83
N GLY A 585 0.79 -3.71 -31.71
CA GLY A 585 1.55 -4.17 -32.87
C GLY A 585 3.03 -4.44 -32.62
N GLN A 586 3.70 -4.86 -33.69
CA GLN A 586 5.15 -5.12 -33.71
C GLN A 586 5.88 -3.98 -34.44
N TYR A 587 6.84 -3.40 -33.76
CA TYR A 587 7.56 -2.20 -34.16
C TYR A 587 9.06 -2.52 -34.29
N ASN A 588 9.46 -2.98 -35.49
CA ASN A 588 10.81 -3.46 -35.75
C ASN A 588 11.75 -2.33 -36.21
N GLY A 589 12.89 -2.16 -35.54
CA GLY A 589 13.94 -1.21 -35.91
C GLY A 589 13.54 0.26 -35.77
N CYS A 590 12.57 0.61 -34.91
CA CYS A 590 12.21 2.01 -34.69
C CYS A 590 13.35 2.77 -34.01
N ASN A 591 13.91 3.75 -34.71
CA ASN A 591 14.88 4.69 -34.14
C ASN A 591 14.21 6.07 -34.08
N VAL A 592 13.84 6.50 -32.88
CA VAL A 592 13.07 7.73 -32.66
C VAL A 592 13.77 8.70 -31.71
N GLU A 593 13.60 9.99 -31.95
CA GLU A 593 14.17 11.07 -31.17
C GLU A 593 13.08 11.93 -30.51
N PHE A 594 13.27 12.26 -29.23
CA PHE A 594 12.42 13.17 -28.46
C PHE A 594 12.99 14.58 -28.58
N LYS A 595 12.27 15.46 -29.28
CA LYS A 595 12.74 16.84 -29.59
C LYS A 595 11.99 17.94 -28.86
N ARG A 596 10.94 17.58 -28.12
CA ARG A 596 10.05 18.47 -27.37
C ARG A 596 10.15 18.14 -25.88
N SER A 597 9.56 18.98 -25.04
CA SER A 597 9.50 18.76 -23.60
C SER A 597 8.10 19.10 -23.11
N GLY A 598 7.64 18.39 -22.09
CA GLY A 598 6.48 18.80 -21.30
C GLY A 598 6.86 19.90 -20.31
N THR A 599 6.02 20.06 -19.30
CA THR A 599 6.31 20.87 -18.11
C THR A 599 6.03 20.06 -16.84
N ALA A 600 6.42 20.58 -15.68
CA ALA A 600 6.18 19.92 -14.39
C ALA A 600 4.68 19.60 -14.17
N ASP A 601 3.79 20.53 -14.51
CA ASP A 601 2.33 20.37 -14.34
C ASP A 601 1.69 19.60 -15.50
N GLN A 602 2.36 19.53 -16.66
CA GLN A 602 1.82 18.95 -17.88
C GLN A 602 2.90 18.12 -18.59
N PRO A 603 3.27 16.95 -18.03
CA PRO A 603 4.18 16.04 -18.69
C PRO A 603 3.57 15.50 -19.99
N ILE A 604 4.43 15.08 -20.91
CA ILE A 604 4.00 14.38 -22.13
C ILE A 604 3.97 12.89 -21.82
N ILE A 605 2.85 12.24 -22.12
CA ILE A 605 2.65 10.80 -21.89
C ILE A 605 2.87 10.04 -23.20
N LEU A 606 3.69 8.99 -23.16
CA LEU A 606 3.86 8.03 -24.25
C LEU A 606 3.51 6.63 -23.74
N THR A 607 2.45 6.03 -24.27
CA THR A 607 2.01 4.71 -23.86
C THR A 607 1.32 3.94 -24.99
N SER A 608 0.98 2.67 -24.75
CA SER A 608 0.15 1.91 -25.67
C SER A 608 -1.31 2.34 -25.55
N GLU A 609 -1.99 2.36 -26.69
CA GLU A 609 -3.44 2.64 -26.76
C GLU A 609 -4.24 1.63 -25.94
N ALA A 610 -3.85 0.35 -26.00
CA ALA A 610 -4.52 -0.72 -25.26
C ALA A 610 -4.38 -0.54 -23.74
N LYS A 611 -3.18 -0.24 -23.22
CA LYS A 611 -2.96 0.00 -21.79
C LYS A 611 -3.76 1.22 -21.29
N ALA A 612 -3.79 2.29 -22.08
CA ALA A 612 -4.53 3.51 -21.75
C ALA A 612 -6.06 3.34 -21.72
N LEU A 613 -6.58 2.32 -22.41
CA LEU A 613 -8.01 2.01 -22.49
C LEU A 613 -8.43 0.80 -21.64
N GLY A 614 -7.52 0.21 -20.85
CA GLY A 614 -7.79 -1.02 -20.11
C GLY A 614 -8.10 -2.22 -21.01
N GLN A 615 -7.57 -2.24 -22.23
CA GLN A 615 -7.80 -3.27 -23.25
C GLN A 615 -6.63 -4.24 -23.35
N SER A 616 -6.90 -5.43 -23.89
CA SER A 616 -5.87 -6.41 -24.23
C SER A 616 -5.16 -6.02 -25.53
N GLY A 617 -3.84 -5.95 -25.49
CA GLY A 617 -3.01 -5.69 -26.67
C GLY A 617 -1.64 -5.14 -26.28
N ASP A 618 -0.60 -5.58 -27.00
CA ASP A 618 0.78 -5.22 -26.69
C ASP A 618 1.40 -4.37 -27.80
N VAL A 619 2.24 -3.41 -27.39
CA VAL A 619 3.16 -2.69 -28.26
C VAL A 619 4.55 -3.26 -28.04
N THR A 620 5.06 -4.00 -29.03
CA THR A 620 6.36 -4.65 -28.94
C THR A 620 7.36 -4.02 -29.88
N PHE A 621 8.43 -3.47 -29.35
CA PHE A 621 9.60 -3.02 -30.09
C PHE A 621 10.64 -4.15 -30.19
N SER A 622 11.27 -4.29 -31.36
CA SER A 622 12.33 -5.29 -31.62
C SER A 622 13.33 -4.79 -32.68
N GLY A 623 14.40 -5.56 -32.92
CA GLY A 623 15.32 -5.33 -34.06
C GLY A 623 16.22 -4.10 -33.95
N GLY A 624 16.65 -3.75 -32.73
CA GLY A 624 17.54 -2.62 -32.48
C GLY A 624 16.79 -1.28 -32.43
N ALA A 625 15.61 -1.28 -31.82
CA ALA A 625 14.85 -0.07 -31.57
C ALA A 625 15.60 0.83 -30.58
N ARG A 626 15.67 2.13 -30.87
CA ARG A 626 16.41 3.12 -30.09
C ARG A 626 15.55 4.36 -29.87
N PHE A 627 15.53 4.84 -28.63
CA PHE A 627 14.78 6.00 -28.18
C PHE A 627 15.79 7.02 -27.65
N GLY A 628 16.13 7.98 -28.50
CA GLY A 628 17.11 9.02 -28.19
C GLY A 628 16.44 10.26 -27.61
N LEU A 629 16.84 10.67 -26.40
CA LEU A 629 16.32 11.89 -25.77
C LEU A 629 17.33 13.06 -25.91
N PHE A 630 17.83 13.28 -27.13
CA PHE A 630 18.84 14.30 -27.49
C PHE A 630 18.43 15.07 -28.77
N PRO A 631 18.98 16.27 -29.10
CA PRO A 631 20.09 17.03 -28.49
C PRO A 631 19.66 18.32 -27.74
N ARG A 632 18.43 18.38 -27.21
CA ARG A 632 17.90 19.59 -26.51
C ARG A 632 17.45 19.40 -25.06
N GLY A 633 17.62 18.21 -24.45
CA GLY A 633 17.11 17.94 -23.10
C GLY A 633 15.59 17.79 -23.12
N ALA A 634 15.11 16.72 -23.76
CA ALA A 634 13.70 16.36 -23.68
C ALA A 634 13.39 16.03 -22.22
N SER A 635 12.49 16.80 -21.62
CA SER A 635 12.18 16.73 -20.19
C SER A 635 10.67 16.62 -19.98
N TYR A 636 10.27 16.15 -18.80
CA TYR A 636 8.86 15.98 -18.41
C TYR A 636 8.13 14.98 -19.30
N TYR A 637 8.61 13.74 -19.29
CA TYR A 637 7.99 12.61 -19.99
C TYR A 637 7.60 11.49 -19.02
N ILE A 638 6.45 10.89 -19.26
CA ILE A 638 6.05 9.61 -18.67
C ILE A 638 5.98 8.59 -19.82
N ILE A 639 6.79 7.54 -19.74
CA ILE A 639 6.96 6.55 -20.80
C ILE A 639 6.66 5.17 -20.21
N GLY A 640 5.59 4.52 -20.67
CA GLY A 640 5.20 3.26 -20.06
C GLY A 640 4.16 2.41 -20.78
N GLY A 641 3.99 1.16 -20.33
CA GLY A 641 3.12 0.19 -20.98
C GLY A 641 3.66 -0.34 -22.31
N LEU A 642 4.99 -0.37 -22.47
CA LEU A 642 5.69 -0.78 -23.69
C LEU A 642 6.53 -2.03 -23.46
N ARG A 643 6.62 -2.88 -24.50
CA ARG A 643 7.43 -4.10 -24.49
C ARG A 643 8.62 -3.97 -25.44
N PHE A 644 9.80 -4.38 -25.00
CA PHE A 644 11.04 -4.40 -25.79
C PHE A 644 11.61 -5.81 -25.78
N THR A 645 11.64 -6.47 -26.93
CA THR A 645 12.12 -7.85 -27.05
C THR A 645 13.23 -7.98 -28.10
N ASN A 646 14.16 -8.91 -27.90
CA ASN A 646 15.20 -9.25 -28.88
C ASN A 646 15.96 -8.02 -29.40
N GLN A 647 16.30 -7.12 -28.49
CA GLN A 647 17.06 -5.92 -28.84
C GLN A 647 18.52 -6.30 -29.04
N SER A 648 19.13 -5.81 -30.10
CA SER A 648 20.55 -6.01 -30.39
C SER A 648 21.46 -4.97 -29.73
N ASP A 649 20.87 -3.98 -29.06
CA ASP A 649 21.54 -2.76 -28.59
C ASP A 649 20.71 -2.00 -27.53
N LEU A 650 21.25 -0.86 -27.06
CA LEU A 650 20.65 0.14 -26.17
C LEU A 650 19.20 0.53 -26.55
N VAL A 651 18.30 0.59 -25.57
CA VAL A 651 16.89 0.98 -25.80
C VAL A 651 16.68 2.48 -25.58
N PHE A 652 17.03 2.99 -24.39
CA PHE A 652 16.86 4.41 -24.06
C PHE A 652 18.21 5.09 -23.81
N GLU A 653 18.52 6.09 -24.64
CA GLU A 653 19.75 6.88 -24.54
C GLU A 653 19.44 8.31 -24.12
N LEU A 654 19.85 8.70 -22.90
CA LEU A 654 19.81 10.07 -22.39
C LEU A 654 21.20 10.73 -22.48
N GLU A 655 22.07 10.24 -23.36
CA GLU A 655 23.43 10.74 -23.62
C GLU A 655 23.59 11.17 -25.09
N ASN A 656 24.61 11.98 -25.38
CA ASN A 656 25.08 12.21 -26.75
C ASN A 656 26.30 11.31 -27.02
N GLY A 657 26.06 10.08 -27.47
CA GLY A 657 27.01 9.30 -28.25
C GLY A 657 28.24 8.81 -27.50
N SER A 658 28.23 7.51 -27.21
CA SER A 658 29.42 6.69 -26.99
C SER A 658 30.51 6.95 -28.06
N GLY A 659 31.63 7.56 -27.65
CA GLY A 659 32.91 7.45 -28.36
C GLY A 659 33.60 8.76 -28.69
N THR A 660 34.67 9.11 -27.97
CA THR A 660 35.75 10.09 -28.29
C THR A 660 35.38 11.48 -28.85
N ARG A 661 34.10 11.80 -29.01
CA ARG A 661 33.57 13.02 -29.62
C ARG A 661 32.52 13.64 -28.71
N ALA A 662 32.83 13.76 -27.42
CA ALA A 662 32.16 14.71 -26.55
C ALA A 662 32.36 16.11 -27.16
N ASN A 663 31.39 16.54 -27.97
CA ASN A 663 31.39 17.87 -28.55
C ASN A 663 30.98 18.83 -27.42
N PRO A 664 31.85 19.74 -26.97
CA PRO A 664 31.62 20.61 -25.80
C PRO A 664 30.48 21.65 -25.97
N VAL A 665 29.67 21.52 -27.01
CA VAL A 665 28.61 22.46 -27.43
C VAL A 665 27.22 22.06 -26.91
N TYR A 666 26.96 20.80 -26.53
CA TYR A 666 25.65 20.36 -26.03
C TYR A 666 25.62 20.37 -24.50
N ARG A 667 24.93 21.37 -23.90
CA ARG A 667 25.10 21.74 -22.49
C ARG A 667 24.06 21.20 -21.49
N ASN A 668 22.97 20.56 -21.91
CA ASN A 668 21.88 20.14 -20.99
C ASN A 668 21.52 18.66 -21.20
N GLY A 669 21.50 17.87 -20.12
CA GLY A 669 20.94 16.52 -20.10
C GLY A 669 19.42 16.55 -19.93
N SER A 670 18.77 15.42 -20.16
CA SER A 670 17.32 15.26 -20.02
C SER A 670 16.92 15.12 -18.55
N THR A 671 15.81 15.75 -18.14
CA THR A 671 15.38 15.79 -16.73
C THR A 671 13.90 15.43 -16.57
N ASP A 672 13.48 14.99 -15.39
CA ASP A 672 12.07 14.77 -15.07
C ASP A 672 11.43 13.74 -16.00
N ILE A 673 12.04 12.57 -16.09
CA ILE A 673 11.53 11.46 -16.92
C ILE A 673 11.17 10.30 -16.02
N ARG A 674 9.97 9.75 -16.20
CA ARG A 674 9.49 8.54 -15.54
C ARG A 674 9.35 7.42 -16.58
N PHE A 675 10.10 6.35 -16.40
CA PHE A 675 9.91 5.08 -17.10
C PHE A 675 9.10 4.16 -16.18
N THR A 676 7.87 3.82 -16.55
CA THR A 676 6.99 3.01 -15.69
C THR A 676 6.26 1.92 -16.47
N ASP A 677 5.92 0.78 -15.87
CA ASP A 677 5.19 -0.32 -16.53
C ASP A 677 5.80 -0.81 -17.86
N ASN A 678 7.13 -0.82 -17.99
CA ASN A 678 7.80 -1.31 -19.19
C ASN A 678 8.29 -2.76 -19.01
N HIS A 679 8.35 -3.50 -20.11
CA HIS A 679 8.86 -4.87 -20.12
C HIS A 679 10.04 -5.00 -21.09
N PHE A 680 11.21 -5.34 -20.57
CA PHE A 680 12.44 -5.55 -21.33
C PHE A 680 12.82 -7.02 -21.27
N GLU A 681 12.95 -7.67 -22.43
CA GLU A 681 13.25 -9.10 -22.51
C GLU A 681 14.28 -9.41 -23.60
N GLY A 682 15.26 -10.27 -23.30
CA GLY A 682 16.17 -10.80 -24.31
C GLY A 682 17.02 -9.72 -25.00
N ILE A 683 17.57 -8.80 -24.21
CA ILE A 683 18.43 -7.70 -24.69
C ILE A 683 19.86 -8.24 -24.86
N GLY A 684 20.34 -8.36 -26.09
CA GLY A 684 21.68 -8.85 -26.42
C GLY A 684 22.68 -7.71 -26.57
N VAL A 685 23.69 -7.63 -25.69
CA VAL A 685 24.77 -6.63 -25.84
C VAL A 685 25.89 -7.16 -26.74
N ASN A 686 26.25 -6.40 -27.77
CA ASN A 686 27.49 -6.62 -28.50
C ASN A 686 28.68 -6.33 -27.58
N ARG A 687 29.59 -7.30 -27.42
CA ARG A 687 30.80 -7.11 -26.59
C ARG A 687 31.67 -5.99 -27.17
N GLY A 688 31.82 -4.90 -26.41
CA GLY A 688 32.86 -3.88 -26.64
C GLY A 688 32.42 -2.41 -26.53
N SER A 689 31.13 -2.11 -26.39
CA SER A 689 30.62 -0.72 -26.46
C SER A 689 30.26 -0.07 -25.11
N GLY A 690 30.07 -0.83 -24.03
CA GLY A 690 29.71 -0.25 -22.74
C GLY A 690 28.28 0.32 -22.72
N GLU A 691 27.28 -0.48 -23.13
CA GLU A 691 25.90 -0.02 -23.30
C GLU A 691 24.91 -0.84 -22.46
N GLY A 692 23.90 -0.17 -21.88
CA GLY A 692 22.86 -0.76 -21.02
C GLY A 692 21.45 -0.70 -21.63
N VAL A 693 20.41 -1.07 -20.88
CA VAL A 693 19.00 -0.96 -21.32
C VAL A 693 18.56 0.50 -21.30
N ILE A 694 18.91 1.21 -20.23
CA ILE A 694 18.71 2.64 -20.03
C ILE A 694 20.06 3.25 -19.66
N ILE A 695 20.51 4.23 -20.43
CA ILE A 695 21.71 5.01 -20.14
C ILE A 695 21.29 6.43 -19.79
N VAL A 696 21.51 6.80 -18.52
CA VAL A 696 21.33 8.14 -18.00
C VAL A 696 22.64 8.91 -18.18
N GLY A 697 22.72 9.70 -19.25
CA GLY A 697 23.90 10.50 -19.59
C GLY A 697 24.17 11.62 -18.58
N VAL A 698 25.31 12.31 -18.72
CA VAL A 698 25.72 13.41 -17.83
C VAL A 698 24.73 14.58 -17.80
N ARG A 699 24.57 15.19 -16.63
CA ARG A 699 23.67 16.34 -16.39
C ARG A 699 22.17 16.03 -16.54
N SER A 700 21.81 14.75 -16.48
CA SER A 700 20.41 14.32 -16.36
C SER A 700 19.99 14.29 -14.90
N HIS A 701 18.77 14.71 -14.60
CA HIS A 701 18.31 14.84 -13.21
C HIS A 701 16.88 14.35 -13.05
N ARG A 702 16.53 13.81 -11.88
CA ARG A 702 15.14 13.39 -11.57
C ARG A 702 14.62 12.40 -12.59
N ILE A 703 15.36 11.30 -12.74
CA ILE A 703 14.96 10.16 -13.57
C ILE A 703 14.41 9.09 -12.65
N ARG A 704 13.14 8.73 -12.83
CA ARG A 704 12.48 7.64 -12.11
C ARG A 704 12.29 6.44 -13.04
N ILE A 705 12.66 5.26 -12.57
CA ILE A 705 12.44 3.99 -13.27
C ILE A 705 11.68 3.10 -12.28
N ASP A 706 10.41 2.82 -12.58
CA ASP A 706 9.53 2.11 -11.67
C ASP A 706 8.62 1.08 -12.32
N HIS A 707 8.08 0.14 -11.54
CA HIS A 707 7.08 -0.85 -11.96
C HIS A 707 7.43 -1.58 -13.28
N SER A 708 8.71 -1.71 -13.60
CA SER A 708 9.19 -2.26 -14.86
C SER A 708 9.87 -3.60 -14.64
N SER A 709 9.90 -4.43 -15.68
CA SER A 709 10.51 -5.76 -15.66
C SER A 709 11.67 -5.86 -16.63
N PHE A 710 12.79 -6.39 -16.15
CA PHE A 710 14.04 -6.53 -16.88
C PHE A 710 14.43 -8.01 -16.87
N ILE A 711 14.01 -8.75 -17.91
CA ILE A 711 14.21 -10.20 -18.07
C ILE A 711 15.27 -10.45 -19.15
N SER A 712 16.52 -10.26 -18.79
CA SER A 712 17.66 -10.44 -19.69
C SER A 712 18.86 -11.00 -18.93
N ASN A 713 19.82 -11.54 -19.67
CA ASN A 713 21.15 -11.81 -19.11
C ASN A 713 22.00 -10.52 -18.99
N TYR A 714 21.49 -9.39 -19.50
CA TYR A 714 22.10 -8.07 -19.47
C TYR A 714 21.04 -7.01 -19.14
N ASN A 715 20.99 -6.58 -17.87
CA ASN A 715 19.98 -5.65 -17.34
C ASN A 715 20.65 -4.41 -16.74
N HIS A 716 21.43 -3.67 -17.52
CA HIS A 716 22.19 -2.52 -17.00
C HIS A 716 21.35 -1.23 -17.05
N ILE A 717 21.20 -0.56 -15.91
CA ILE A 717 20.72 0.83 -15.81
C ILE A 717 21.91 1.71 -15.46
N ARG A 718 22.52 2.34 -16.45
CA ARG A 718 23.79 3.03 -16.25
C ARG A 718 23.60 4.53 -16.07
N TYR A 719 24.01 5.07 -14.93
CA TYR A 719 24.19 6.52 -14.75
C TYR A 719 25.65 6.87 -15.06
N VAL A 720 25.89 7.61 -16.15
CA VAL A 720 27.23 7.86 -16.70
C VAL A 720 27.83 9.16 -16.16
N HIS A 721 29.14 9.13 -15.87
CA HIS A 721 29.98 10.31 -15.63
C HIS A 721 31.07 10.42 -16.70
N SER A 722 31.05 11.49 -17.51
CA SER A 722 32.12 11.77 -18.48
C SER A 722 33.10 12.80 -17.92
N GLY A 723 34.30 12.37 -17.51
CA GLY A 723 35.37 13.28 -17.13
C GLY A 723 36.72 12.58 -17.09
N ASN A 724 37.75 13.16 -17.73
CA ASN A 724 39.13 12.80 -17.43
C ASN A 724 39.42 13.18 -15.97
N ALA A 725 40.15 12.33 -15.26
CA ALA A 725 40.64 12.58 -13.91
C ALA A 725 41.22 14.00 -13.80
N GLY A 726 40.50 14.92 -13.13
CA GLY A 726 40.94 16.31 -12.91
C GLY A 726 40.05 17.44 -13.41
N SER A 727 38.87 17.17 -14.00
CA SER A 727 37.89 18.22 -14.32
C SER A 727 36.58 17.96 -13.58
N LEU A 728 36.10 18.92 -12.79
CA LEU A 728 34.78 18.87 -12.14
C LEU A 728 33.71 18.89 -13.24
N VAL A 729 33.17 17.73 -13.60
CA VAL A 729 32.08 17.62 -14.58
C VAL A 729 30.78 17.31 -13.83
N SER A 730 29.74 18.11 -14.13
CA SER A 730 28.38 17.96 -13.59
C SER A 730 27.86 16.53 -13.80
N THR A 731 27.53 15.88 -12.67
CA THR A 731 26.96 14.54 -12.57
C THR A 731 25.44 14.58 -12.70
N SER A 732 24.88 13.44 -13.07
CA SER A 732 23.44 13.19 -13.03
C SER A 732 22.99 12.94 -11.59
N LYS A 733 21.85 13.51 -11.16
CA LYS A 733 21.45 13.56 -9.73
C LYS A 733 19.95 13.24 -9.52
N ASP A 734 19.57 13.00 -8.27
CA ASP A 734 18.17 12.88 -7.83
C ASP A 734 17.39 11.76 -8.54
N GLY A 735 18.04 10.64 -8.85
CA GLY A 735 17.40 9.51 -9.52
C GLY A 735 16.74 8.54 -8.53
N ARG A 736 15.71 7.83 -8.99
CA ARG A 736 15.03 6.78 -8.22
C ARG A 736 14.78 5.56 -9.10
N VAL A 737 15.14 4.39 -8.60
CA VAL A 737 14.85 3.10 -9.23
C VAL A 737 14.09 2.28 -8.21
N ASP A 738 12.79 2.10 -8.43
CA ASP A 738 11.88 1.57 -7.42
C ASP A 738 10.81 0.61 -7.94
N HIS A 739 10.39 -0.39 -7.15
CA HIS A 739 9.30 -1.31 -7.54
C HIS A 739 9.52 -2.07 -8.86
N ASN A 740 10.79 -2.33 -9.24
CA ASN A 740 11.12 -3.07 -10.46
C ASN A 740 11.42 -4.54 -10.19
N TYR A 741 11.24 -5.37 -11.20
CA TYR A 741 11.68 -6.76 -11.22
C TYR A 741 12.86 -6.96 -12.18
N PHE A 742 13.96 -7.47 -11.64
CA PHE A 742 15.19 -7.76 -12.36
C PHE A 742 15.42 -9.27 -12.37
N GLY A 743 15.14 -9.93 -13.49
CA GLY A 743 15.15 -11.38 -13.61
C GLY A 743 16.08 -11.93 -14.69
N PRO A 744 16.50 -13.19 -14.58
CA PRO A 744 17.32 -13.85 -15.58
C PRO A 744 16.50 -14.24 -16.84
N ALA A 745 17.14 -14.29 -18.02
CA ALA A 745 16.50 -14.80 -19.23
C ALA A 745 16.61 -16.34 -19.36
N ALA A 746 15.62 -16.95 -20.03
CA ALA A 746 15.45 -18.40 -20.12
C ALA A 746 16.55 -19.18 -20.90
N THR A 747 17.49 -18.54 -21.60
CA THR A 747 18.46 -19.28 -22.44
C THR A 747 19.83 -18.61 -22.62
N SER A 748 20.85 -19.49 -22.57
CA SER A 748 22.18 -19.44 -23.21
C SER A 748 23.36 -18.84 -22.43
N GLY A 749 24.17 -19.71 -21.83
CA GLY A 749 25.57 -20.02 -22.19
C GLY A 749 26.63 -18.92 -22.41
N PHE A 750 26.33 -17.63 -22.19
CA PHE A 750 27.25 -16.52 -22.49
C PHE A 750 27.81 -15.90 -21.20
N ARG A 751 29.08 -15.45 -21.25
CA ARG A 751 29.77 -14.83 -20.10
C ARG A 751 29.31 -13.37 -19.95
N SER A 752 28.93 -12.94 -18.75
CA SER A 752 28.67 -11.53 -18.42
C SER A 752 29.63 -11.07 -17.31
N ASP A 753 30.13 -9.83 -17.43
CA ASP A 753 31.08 -9.25 -16.49
C ASP A 753 30.41 -8.45 -15.36
N VAL A 754 29.07 -8.23 -15.38
CA VAL A 754 28.21 -7.70 -14.27
C VAL A 754 26.75 -8.05 -14.61
N SER A 755 25.96 -8.60 -13.67
CA SER A 755 24.55 -9.00 -13.93
C SER A 755 23.56 -7.83 -13.86
N TYR A 756 23.74 -6.89 -12.90
CA TYR A 756 22.94 -5.67 -12.77
C TYR A 756 23.85 -4.50 -12.37
N GLU A 757 24.19 -3.65 -13.34
CA GLU A 757 24.99 -2.46 -13.11
C GLU A 757 24.04 -1.26 -12.91
N ILE A 758 24.04 -0.67 -11.71
CA ILE A 758 23.27 0.54 -11.38
C ILE A 758 24.23 1.62 -10.83
N GLY A 759 24.51 2.63 -11.64
CA GLY A 759 25.35 3.76 -11.22
C GLY A 759 26.86 3.62 -11.46
N ALA A 760 27.26 3.11 -12.63
CA ALA A 760 28.67 2.99 -12.97
C ALA A 760 29.33 4.27 -13.47
N ILE A 761 30.29 4.75 -12.69
CA ILE A 761 31.29 5.72 -13.12
C ILE A 761 32.41 4.97 -13.85
N GLN A 762 32.65 5.33 -15.11
CA GLN A 762 33.73 4.78 -15.96
C GLN A 762 35.09 5.40 -15.61
N THR A 763 35.43 5.53 -14.34
CA THR A 763 36.82 5.75 -13.93
C THR A 763 37.14 4.77 -12.82
N CYS A 764 38.00 3.81 -13.16
CA CYS A 764 38.67 2.87 -12.26
C CYS A 764 39.52 3.53 -11.15
N CYS A 765 39.37 4.85 -10.99
CA CYS A 765 40.19 5.76 -10.22
C CYS A 765 39.26 6.79 -9.59
N GLY A 766 38.97 6.62 -8.30
CA GLY A 766 38.23 7.57 -7.47
C GLY A 766 38.97 8.89 -7.25
N THR A 767 39.36 9.59 -8.33
CA THR A 767 39.69 11.01 -8.29
C THR A 767 38.41 11.81 -8.47
N VAL A 768 37.48 11.64 -7.54
CA VAL A 768 36.46 12.66 -7.31
C VAL A 768 36.93 13.32 -6.02
N GLN A 769 37.60 14.47 -6.15
CA GLN A 769 37.54 15.48 -5.10
C GLN A 769 36.09 15.52 -4.65
N GLU A 770 35.82 15.37 -3.35
CA GLU A 770 34.53 15.66 -2.72
C GLU A 770 33.79 16.70 -3.54
N SER A 771 32.93 16.27 -4.47
CA SER A 771 32.16 17.24 -5.20
C SER A 771 31.25 17.79 -4.13
N SER A 772 31.25 19.11 -3.95
CA SER A 772 30.38 19.84 -3.01
C SER A 772 28.89 19.67 -3.29
N ASP A 773 28.54 18.73 -4.17
CA ASP A 773 27.29 18.54 -4.83
C ASP A 773 26.82 17.11 -4.50
N PRO A 774 25.80 16.96 -3.64
CA PRO A 774 25.30 15.67 -3.22
C PRO A 774 24.72 14.86 -4.39
N LEU A 775 24.89 13.54 -4.36
CA LEU A 775 24.41 12.59 -5.35
C LEU A 775 23.37 11.66 -4.74
N THR A 776 22.12 12.09 -4.77
CA THR A 776 20.95 11.35 -4.27
C THR A 776 20.43 10.40 -5.34
N LEU A 777 21.02 9.20 -5.45
CA LEU A 777 20.45 8.11 -6.26
C LEU A 777 19.93 7.03 -5.31
N THR A 778 18.64 6.71 -5.43
CA THR A 778 17.97 5.72 -4.57
C THR A 778 17.58 4.49 -5.37
N PHE A 779 17.93 3.32 -4.86
CA PHE A 779 17.51 2.01 -5.34
C PHE A 779 16.70 1.31 -4.24
N GLU A 780 15.39 1.25 -4.37
CA GLU A 780 14.53 0.78 -3.29
C GLU A 780 13.33 -0.05 -3.72
N TYR A 781 12.86 -0.97 -2.87
CA TYR A 781 11.68 -1.79 -3.16
C TYR A 781 11.76 -2.59 -4.47
N ASN A 782 12.97 -2.94 -4.91
CA ASN A 782 13.17 -3.77 -6.10
C ASN A 782 13.36 -5.23 -5.73
N VAL A 783 13.03 -6.10 -6.69
CA VAL A 783 13.30 -7.53 -6.62
C VAL A 783 14.37 -7.85 -7.65
N VAL A 784 15.48 -8.44 -7.20
CA VAL A 784 16.62 -8.80 -8.04
C VAL A 784 16.90 -10.29 -7.93
N GLU A 785 16.79 -11.00 -9.04
CA GLU A 785 17.19 -12.40 -9.17
C GLU A 785 18.49 -12.51 -9.95
N HIS A 786 19.59 -12.73 -9.23
CA HIS A 786 20.92 -12.89 -9.80
C HIS A 786 21.11 -14.30 -10.41
N PRO A 787 21.47 -14.39 -11.71
CA PRO A 787 21.54 -15.66 -12.42
C PRO A 787 22.61 -16.61 -11.88
N ASN A 788 22.30 -17.91 -11.96
CA ASN A 788 23.19 -19.02 -11.60
C ASN A 788 24.01 -19.48 -12.80
N THR A 789 25.05 -18.74 -13.17
CA THR A 789 26.00 -19.23 -14.17
C THR A 789 27.41 -19.29 -13.62
N PRO A 790 28.25 -20.27 -14.03
CA PRO A 790 29.67 -20.35 -13.63
C PRO A 790 30.52 -19.15 -14.07
N HIS A 791 29.92 -18.16 -14.73
CA HIS A 791 30.58 -17.08 -15.47
C HIS A 791 29.91 -15.71 -15.27
N THR A 792 29.08 -15.56 -14.23
CA THR A 792 28.49 -14.28 -13.81
C THR A 792 29.35 -13.64 -12.73
N ASP A 793 29.53 -12.32 -12.81
CA ASP A 793 30.17 -11.51 -11.76
C ASP A 793 29.43 -11.70 -10.43
N PRO A 794 30.11 -11.73 -9.27
CA PRO A 794 29.41 -11.81 -7.99
C PRO A 794 28.63 -10.54 -7.65
N GLU A 795 28.88 -9.40 -8.26
CA GLU A 795 28.17 -8.15 -7.98
C GLU A 795 26.73 -8.18 -8.52
N ALA A 796 25.78 -8.59 -7.67
CA ALA A 796 24.35 -8.52 -7.94
C ALA A 796 23.81 -7.10 -7.93
N LEU A 797 24.49 -6.19 -7.23
CA LEU A 797 24.30 -4.75 -7.32
C LEU A 797 25.65 -4.08 -7.08
N GLU A 798 26.15 -3.30 -8.02
CA GLU A 798 27.42 -2.59 -7.88
C GLU A 798 27.23 -1.08 -7.69
N ILE A 799 27.77 -0.55 -6.59
CA ILE A 799 27.70 0.87 -6.23
C ILE A 799 29.08 1.49 -6.46
N LYS A 800 29.18 2.36 -7.47
CA LYS A 800 30.40 3.07 -7.89
C LYS A 800 30.29 4.59 -7.74
N THR A 801 29.28 5.07 -7.02
CA THR A 801 29.01 6.49 -6.77
C THR A 801 28.88 6.77 -5.27
N ASN A 802 29.01 8.04 -4.87
CA ASN A 802 28.80 8.50 -3.50
C ASN A 802 27.33 8.74 -3.20
N GLU A 803 26.99 8.76 -1.90
CA GLU A 803 25.64 9.09 -1.39
C GLU A 803 24.50 8.26 -1.98
N PHE A 804 24.84 7.06 -2.47
CA PHE A 804 23.87 6.11 -2.97
C PHE A 804 23.07 5.52 -1.82
N VAL A 805 21.75 5.41 -1.98
CA VAL A 805 20.87 4.79 -1.01
C VAL A 805 20.31 3.51 -1.63
N THR A 806 20.60 2.36 -1.02
CA THR A 806 19.94 1.10 -1.34
C THR A 806 19.17 0.59 -0.14
N ARG A 807 17.84 0.47 -0.27
CA ARG A 807 17.00 0.07 0.86
C ARG A 807 15.77 -0.73 0.49
N HIS A 808 15.32 -1.60 1.40
CA HIS A 808 14.07 -2.36 1.24
C HIS A 808 14.01 -3.21 -0.04
N ASN A 809 15.16 -3.61 -0.58
CA ASN A 809 15.20 -4.48 -1.75
C ASN A 809 15.24 -5.95 -1.34
N ILE A 810 14.75 -6.81 -2.22
CA ILE A 810 14.90 -8.27 -2.13
C ILE A 810 15.90 -8.69 -3.19
N ILE A 811 17.05 -9.21 -2.77
CA ILE A 811 18.10 -9.67 -3.70
C ILE A 811 18.36 -11.15 -3.47
N TRP A 812 17.99 -11.93 -4.47
CA TRP A 812 18.29 -13.35 -4.57
C TRP A 812 19.57 -13.54 -5.37
N GLY A 813 20.50 -14.36 -4.88
CA GLY A 813 21.67 -14.73 -5.66
C GLY A 813 22.17 -16.13 -5.40
N ASP A 814 22.75 -16.71 -6.44
CA ASP A 814 23.33 -18.05 -6.41
C ASP A 814 24.87 -17.96 -6.40
N ASN A 815 25.49 -18.47 -5.32
CA ASN A 815 26.94 -18.58 -5.10
C ASN A 815 27.71 -17.24 -5.05
N ASP A 816 27.88 -16.69 -3.85
CA ASP A 816 28.73 -15.52 -3.56
C ASP A 816 28.29 -14.20 -4.21
N ALA A 817 27.00 -14.06 -4.53
CA ALA A 817 26.45 -12.78 -4.94
C ALA A 817 26.68 -11.72 -3.85
N VAL A 818 26.91 -10.46 -4.22
CA VAL A 818 27.11 -9.35 -3.29
C VAL A 818 26.48 -8.05 -3.76
N ILE A 819 26.02 -7.24 -2.81
CA ILE A 819 25.99 -5.77 -2.98
C ILE A 819 27.42 -5.26 -2.82
N GLY A 820 28.02 -4.79 -3.91
CA GLY A 820 29.38 -4.25 -3.94
C GLY A 820 29.40 -2.74 -3.74
N VAL A 821 29.69 -2.27 -2.53
CA VAL A 821 29.98 -0.85 -2.23
C VAL A 821 31.43 -0.58 -2.65
N ARG A 822 31.68 -0.26 -3.92
CA ARG A 822 33.01 -0.45 -4.54
C ARG A 822 33.97 0.74 -4.46
N ALA A 823 33.48 1.97 -4.67
CA ALA A 823 34.31 3.19 -4.63
C ALA A 823 33.57 4.35 -3.96
N SER A 824 32.66 4.02 -3.05
CA SER A 824 31.62 4.91 -2.56
C SER A 824 31.95 5.53 -1.21
N TYR A 825 31.57 6.79 -1.06
CA TYR A 825 31.57 7.52 0.20
C TYR A 825 30.15 7.92 0.59
N ASN A 826 29.86 7.96 1.90
CA ASN A 826 28.57 8.41 2.44
C ASN A 826 27.34 7.64 1.91
N SER A 827 27.51 6.39 1.46
CA SER A 827 26.39 5.59 0.91
C SER A 827 25.72 4.78 2.02
N THR A 828 24.44 4.47 1.81
CA THR A 828 23.60 3.75 2.77
C THR A 828 23.09 2.45 2.16
N VAL A 829 23.28 1.35 2.86
CA VAL A 829 22.71 0.02 2.57
C VAL A 829 21.84 -0.35 3.77
N ASP A 830 20.53 -0.18 3.64
CA ASP A 830 19.60 -0.19 4.77
C ASP A 830 18.43 -1.17 4.55
N SER A 831 18.14 -2.03 5.53
CA SER A 831 16.88 -2.80 5.56
C SER A 831 16.61 -3.63 4.29
N ASN A 832 17.65 -4.18 3.65
CA ASN A 832 17.51 -5.07 2.51
C ASN A 832 17.39 -6.55 2.96
N TYR A 833 16.65 -7.35 2.19
CA TYR A 833 16.56 -8.80 2.38
C TYR A 833 17.37 -9.53 1.31
N LEU A 834 18.45 -10.17 1.74
CA LEU A 834 19.47 -10.74 0.87
C LEU A 834 19.49 -12.27 1.05
N VAL A 835 19.17 -13.01 -0.01
CA VAL A 835 19.18 -14.48 -0.01
C VAL A 835 20.29 -14.97 -0.92
N GLY A 836 21.20 -15.76 -0.36
CA GLY A 836 22.42 -16.20 -1.06
C GLY A 836 23.32 -15.05 -1.53
N THR A 837 23.08 -13.84 -1.02
CA THR A 837 23.73 -12.59 -1.39
C THR A 837 24.30 -11.94 -0.13
N GLY A 838 25.56 -11.50 -0.17
CA GLY A 838 26.23 -10.78 0.91
C GLY A 838 26.42 -9.29 0.61
N ILE A 839 27.22 -8.61 1.42
CA ILE A 839 27.59 -7.19 1.24
C ILE A 839 29.12 -7.08 1.26
N SER A 840 29.70 -6.44 0.24
CA SER A 840 31.14 -6.18 0.15
C SER A 840 31.42 -4.69 0.17
N ILE A 841 32.28 -4.24 1.10
CA ILE A 841 32.52 -2.83 1.39
C ILE A 841 33.95 -2.44 1.03
N HIS A 842 34.03 -1.47 0.14
CA HIS A 842 35.23 -0.83 -0.38
C HIS A 842 34.98 0.69 -0.48
N GLY A 843 35.13 1.40 0.63
CA GLY A 843 34.80 2.82 0.71
C GLY A 843 34.77 3.32 2.15
N SER A 844 34.59 4.63 2.35
CA SER A 844 34.55 5.23 3.69
C SER A 844 33.24 5.94 4.00
N ASN A 845 32.91 6.10 5.28
CA ASN A 845 31.71 6.80 5.75
C ASN A 845 30.39 6.17 5.29
N ASN A 846 30.37 4.87 4.96
CA ASN A 846 29.14 4.20 4.56
C ASN A 846 28.39 3.65 5.78
N SER A 847 27.07 3.60 5.68
CA SER A 847 26.18 3.06 6.71
C SER A 847 25.51 1.79 6.19
N ILE A 848 25.73 0.68 6.89
CA ILE A 848 25.21 -0.65 6.56
C ILE A 848 24.32 -1.08 7.74
N VAL A 849 23.01 -0.91 7.59
CA VAL A 849 22.08 -0.93 8.73
C VAL A 849 20.93 -1.91 8.48
N ASP A 850 20.56 -2.68 9.50
CA ASP A 850 19.32 -3.47 9.56
C ASP A 850 19.07 -4.41 8.35
N ASN A 851 20.12 -4.82 7.64
CA ASN A 851 19.99 -5.78 6.54
C ASN A 851 19.81 -7.20 7.09
N TYR A 852 18.96 -7.99 6.42
CA TYR A 852 18.79 -9.41 6.70
C TYR A 852 19.47 -10.23 5.60
N ILE A 853 20.47 -11.02 5.98
CA ILE A 853 21.31 -11.81 5.08
C ILE A 853 21.13 -13.29 5.42
N ASP A 854 20.57 -14.06 4.51
CA ASP A 854 20.45 -15.51 4.62
C ASP A 854 21.33 -16.21 3.58
N GLY A 855 22.37 -16.87 4.05
CA GLY A 855 23.34 -17.56 3.21
C GLY A 855 22.88 -18.91 2.65
N HIS A 856 21.73 -19.45 3.08
CA HIS A 856 21.26 -20.77 2.63
C HIS A 856 19.74 -20.93 2.72
N VAL A 857 19.12 -21.42 1.63
CA VAL A 857 17.72 -21.86 1.63
C VAL A 857 17.64 -23.37 1.33
N GLU A 858 16.90 -24.11 2.16
CA GLU A 858 16.76 -25.56 2.04
C GLU A 858 16.25 -25.97 0.64
N GLY A 859 16.89 -27.00 0.04
CA GLY A 859 16.48 -27.57 -1.25
C GLY A 859 17.25 -27.08 -2.49
N ARG A 860 18.09 -26.05 -2.40
CA ARG A 860 18.97 -25.59 -3.50
C ARG A 860 20.41 -25.40 -3.01
N ARG A 861 21.41 -25.71 -3.85
CA ARG A 861 22.85 -25.51 -3.52
C ARG A 861 23.22 -24.02 -3.59
N VAL A 862 22.83 -23.23 -2.60
CA VAL A 862 23.29 -21.85 -2.41
C VAL A 862 24.49 -21.89 -1.46
N ASN A 863 25.66 -21.44 -1.92
CA ASN A 863 26.89 -21.32 -1.11
C ASN A 863 27.30 -19.84 -1.02
N LEU A 864 26.74 -19.09 -0.07
CA LEU A 864 27.27 -17.76 0.25
C LEU A 864 28.48 -17.92 1.19
N LYS A 865 29.69 -17.62 0.72
CA LYS A 865 30.91 -17.72 1.53
C LYS A 865 30.93 -16.65 2.61
N GLN A 866 30.49 -15.43 2.33
CA GLN A 866 30.62 -14.32 3.27
C GLN A 866 29.34 -13.50 3.35
N GLY A 867 28.84 -13.27 4.57
CA GLY A 867 27.68 -12.42 4.82
C GLY A 867 28.02 -10.95 4.62
N ILE A 868 28.88 -10.40 5.48
CA ILE A 868 29.40 -9.02 5.34
C ILE A 868 30.93 -9.06 5.24
N PHE A 869 31.48 -8.37 4.23
CA PHE A 869 32.91 -8.29 3.99
C PHE A 869 33.42 -6.84 3.95
N LEU A 870 34.33 -6.51 4.87
CA LEU A 870 35.10 -5.27 4.84
C LEU A 870 36.47 -5.57 4.24
N SER A 871 36.65 -5.17 2.99
CA SER A 871 37.88 -5.44 2.23
C SER A 871 38.94 -4.37 2.45
N ARG A 872 40.21 -4.78 2.37
CA ARG A 872 41.32 -3.86 2.09
C ARG A 872 41.46 -3.63 0.59
N TRP A 873 41.93 -2.44 0.20
CA TRP A 873 42.22 -2.13 -1.21
C TRP A 873 43.71 -2.19 -1.53
N GLY A 874 44.03 -2.70 -2.73
CA GLY A 874 45.38 -3.00 -3.22
C GLY A 874 46.07 -1.92 -4.06
N ARG A 875 47.42 -1.81 -3.96
CA ARG A 875 48.24 -0.76 -4.61
C ARG A 875 48.39 -0.79 -6.14
N ARG A 876 47.83 -1.75 -6.90
CA ARG A 876 48.06 -1.79 -8.35
C ARG A 876 47.28 -0.67 -9.03
N GLN A 877 47.96 0.46 -9.25
CA GLN A 877 47.45 1.62 -9.98
C GLN A 877 47.38 1.31 -11.48
N PRO A 878 46.21 1.38 -12.13
CA PRO A 878 46.19 1.77 -13.53
C PRO A 878 46.77 3.19 -13.65
N SER A 879 47.48 3.48 -14.74
CA SER A 879 48.32 4.69 -14.94
C SER A 879 47.58 6.04 -14.84
N ASN A 880 46.25 6.02 -14.66
CA ASN A 880 45.34 7.16 -14.52
C ASN A 880 44.78 7.36 -13.09
N CYS A 881 45.18 6.55 -12.10
CA CYS A 881 44.70 6.66 -10.71
C CYS A 881 45.65 7.40 -9.77
N THR A 882 45.29 8.58 -9.26
CA THR A 882 46.14 9.33 -8.32
C THR A 882 45.90 9.00 -6.83
N THR A 883 44.74 8.42 -6.44
CA THR A 883 44.44 7.97 -5.06
C THR A 883 43.55 6.73 -5.04
N LEU A 884 43.90 5.72 -4.24
CA LEU A 884 43.05 4.54 -3.98
C LEU A 884 42.16 4.79 -2.76
N PRO A 885 40.87 4.38 -2.79
CA PRO A 885 39.96 4.57 -1.67
C PRO A 885 40.47 3.84 -0.42
N ILE A 886 40.26 4.48 0.74
CA ILE A 886 40.49 3.86 2.05
C ILE A 886 39.15 3.27 2.50
N THR A 887 39.18 2.16 3.23
CA THR A 887 38.00 1.64 3.92
C THR A 887 38.05 2.14 5.37
N ALA A 888 37.36 3.25 5.67
CA ALA A 888 37.40 3.88 6.98
C ALA A 888 36.05 4.44 7.44
N ASN A 889 35.85 4.56 8.75
CA ASN A 889 34.67 5.22 9.34
C ASN A 889 33.33 4.70 8.82
N ASN A 890 33.23 3.39 8.56
CA ASN A 890 31.96 2.78 8.17
C ASN A 890 31.19 2.33 9.41
N GLU A 891 29.87 2.40 9.35
CA GLU A 891 28.96 1.94 10.40
C GLU A 891 28.26 0.66 9.91
N ILE A 892 28.32 -0.40 10.71
CA ILE A 892 27.68 -1.69 10.43
C ILE A 892 26.82 -2.04 11.64
N LEU A 893 25.53 -1.71 11.56
CA LEU A 893 24.64 -1.63 12.71
C LEU A 893 23.41 -2.54 12.53
N GLY A 894 23.04 -3.32 13.54
CA GLY A 894 21.73 -3.99 13.57
C GLY A 894 21.47 -5.09 12.53
N ASN A 895 22.47 -5.44 11.70
CA ASN A 895 22.29 -6.43 10.64
C ASN A 895 22.12 -7.85 11.21
N THR A 896 21.31 -8.66 10.54
CA THR A 896 21.15 -10.08 10.82
C THR A 896 21.79 -10.90 9.70
N VAL A 897 22.75 -11.75 10.04
CA VAL A 897 23.45 -12.65 9.10
C VAL A 897 23.23 -14.07 9.58
N ILE A 898 22.66 -14.93 8.76
CA ILE A 898 22.41 -16.33 9.09
C ILE A 898 22.88 -17.26 7.96
N ASN A 899 23.13 -18.52 8.32
CA ASN A 899 23.38 -19.64 7.40
C ASN A 899 24.48 -19.41 6.34
N THR A 900 25.53 -18.63 6.64
CA THR A 900 26.67 -18.50 5.74
C THR A 900 27.51 -19.77 5.69
N SER A 901 28.10 -20.06 4.53
CA SER A 901 28.88 -21.29 4.28
C SER A 901 30.35 -21.20 4.74
N GLN A 902 30.93 -19.99 4.90
CA GLN A 902 32.31 -19.83 5.39
C GLN A 902 32.49 -18.75 6.45
N PHE A 903 31.94 -17.55 6.27
CA PHE A 903 32.17 -16.38 7.11
C PHE A 903 30.87 -15.62 7.36
N GLY A 904 30.49 -15.40 8.61
CA GLY A 904 29.41 -14.46 8.95
C GLY A 904 29.83 -13.02 8.69
N LEU A 905 30.90 -12.60 9.36
CA LEU A 905 31.57 -11.31 9.16
C LEU A 905 33.04 -11.53 8.82
N ARG A 906 33.51 -10.89 7.75
CA ARG A 906 34.89 -10.99 7.24
C ARG A 906 35.52 -9.60 7.17
N ILE A 907 36.72 -9.45 7.71
CA ILE A 907 37.41 -8.15 7.80
C ILE A 907 38.89 -8.32 7.45
N GLY A 908 39.39 -7.45 6.57
CA GLY A 908 40.83 -7.21 6.43
C GLY A 908 41.55 -7.99 5.34
N ASP A 909 40.85 -8.80 4.54
CA ASP A 909 41.47 -9.50 3.42
C ASP A 909 41.72 -8.58 2.21
N CYS A 910 42.73 -8.93 1.43
CA CYS A 910 43.30 -8.14 0.35
C CYS A 910 43.03 -8.78 -1.00
N SER A 911 42.45 -8.03 -1.94
CA SER A 911 42.25 -8.53 -3.30
C SER A 911 43.53 -8.44 -4.17
N PHE A 912 44.44 -7.47 -3.94
CA PHE A 912 45.65 -7.27 -4.78
C PHE A 912 46.81 -6.54 -4.06
N GLY A 913 48.08 -6.94 -4.21
CA GLY A 913 49.26 -6.11 -3.88
C GLY A 913 49.38 -5.56 -2.44
N ALA A 914 50.11 -4.44 -2.25
CA ALA A 914 50.26 -3.79 -0.94
C ALA A 914 48.97 -3.06 -0.52
N CYS A 915 48.39 -3.43 0.61
CA CYS A 915 47.06 -2.99 1.03
C CYS A 915 47.07 -1.84 2.04
N ARG A 916 46.04 -0.98 1.99
CA ARG A 916 45.78 0.02 3.05
C ARG A 916 44.98 -0.62 4.20
N PRO A 917 45.27 -0.28 5.47
CA PRO A 917 44.51 -0.79 6.61
C PRO A 917 43.09 -0.22 6.66
N ILE A 918 42.18 -0.96 7.30
CA ILE A 918 40.84 -0.51 7.64
C ILE A 918 40.91 0.33 8.92
N THR A 919 40.26 1.50 8.97
CA THR A 919 40.28 2.36 10.16
C THR A 919 38.91 2.82 10.67
N ASP A 920 38.82 3.09 11.98
CA ASP A 920 37.75 3.89 12.62
C ASP A 920 36.30 3.44 12.36
N SER A 921 36.08 2.16 12.03
CA SER A 921 34.74 1.64 11.68
C SER A 921 34.02 1.07 12.90
N LEU A 922 32.73 1.35 13.03
CA LEU A 922 31.87 0.85 14.09
C LEU A 922 31.08 -0.36 13.59
N ILE A 923 31.15 -1.46 14.32
CA ILE A 923 30.39 -2.68 14.08
C ILE A 923 29.58 -2.95 15.34
N ALA A 924 28.27 -2.71 15.32
CA ALA A 924 27.48 -2.81 16.53
C ALA A 924 26.10 -3.44 16.37
N ASN A 925 25.63 -4.11 17.42
CA ASN A 925 24.29 -4.69 17.52
C ASN A 925 23.91 -5.67 16.39
N ASN A 926 24.87 -6.27 15.71
CA ASN A 926 24.60 -7.25 14.66
C ASN A 926 24.35 -8.63 15.26
N ARG A 927 23.46 -9.42 14.65
CA ARG A 927 23.23 -10.84 14.95
C ARG A 927 23.89 -11.68 13.85
N ILE A 928 24.87 -12.50 14.20
CA ILE A 928 25.62 -13.33 13.25
C ILE A 928 25.51 -14.80 13.64
N GLU A 929 24.95 -15.60 12.75
CA GLU A 929 24.76 -17.04 12.91
C GLU A 929 25.34 -17.78 11.70
N SER A 930 26.00 -18.91 11.94
CA SER A 930 26.49 -19.77 10.86
C SER A 930 26.25 -21.24 11.20
N SER A 931 25.84 -22.00 10.19
CA SER A 931 25.54 -23.44 10.28
C SER A 931 26.73 -24.33 9.90
N VAL A 932 27.76 -23.78 9.26
CA VAL A 932 28.91 -24.53 8.71
C VAL A 932 30.24 -23.76 8.71
N GLY A 933 30.24 -22.43 8.84
CA GLY A 933 31.40 -21.56 8.70
C GLY A 933 31.90 -20.91 10.01
N ARG A 934 32.98 -20.13 9.91
CA ARG A 934 33.48 -19.24 10.97
C ARG A 934 32.53 -18.05 11.14
N LEU A 935 32.21 -17.71 12.39
CA LEU A 935 31.33 -16.57 12.67
C LEU A 935 32.00 -15.22 12.35
N LEU A 936 33.28 -15.07 12.67
CA LEU A 936 34.09 -13.88 12.43
C LEU A 936 35.47 -14.27 11.89
N HIS A 937 35.90 -13.64 10.80
CA HIS A 937 37.27 -13.68 10.31
C HIS A 937 37.87 -12.28 10.33
N PHE A 938 38.94 -12.11 11.09
CA PHE A 938 39.60 -10.81 11.28
C PHE A 938 41.08 -10.91 10.93
N ASN A 939 41.43 -10.53 9.71
CA ASN A 939 42.81 -10.56 9.25
C ASN A 939 43.52 -9.25 9.60
N THR A 940 44.51 -9.31 10.50
CA THR A 940 45.33 -8.14 10.89
C THR A 940 46.65 -8.00 10.12
N ARG A 941 47.03 -9.01 9.31
CA ARG A 941 48.32 -9.06 8.59
C ARG A 941 48.10 -9.05 7.08
N ASN A 942 49.14 -8.75 6.30
CA ASN A 942 49.12 -8.80 4.83
C ASN A 942 49.27 -10.25 4.32
N GLU A 943 48.43 -11.18 4.78
CA GLU A 943 48.42 -12.56 4.29
C GLU A 943 47.39 -12.66 3.14
N PRO A 944 47.79 -13.02 1.91
CA PRO A 944 46.84 -13.30 0.84
C PRO A 944 46.17 -14.67 1.09
N GLU A 945 44.88 -14.70 1.42
CA GLU A 945 44.10 -15.93 1.30
C GLU A 945 43.75 -16.18 -0.17
N ARG A 946 44.13 -17.38 -0.67
CA ARG A 946 43.81 -17.86 -2.03
C ARG A 946 42.33 -18.19 -2.19
N THR A 947 41.45 -17.21 -2.20
CA THR A 947 40.07 -17.37 -2.71
C THR A 947 39.53 -16.00 -3.11
N ASP A 948 39.98 -15.51 -4.27
CA ASP A 948 39.49 -14.27 -4.88
C ASP A 948 38.08 -14.47 -5.43
N LEU A 949 37.18 -13.53 -5.11
CA LEU A 949 35.88 -13.34 -5.75
C LEU A 949 35.91 -12.28 -6.85
N CYS A 950 37.04 -11.58 -7.06
CA CYS A 950 37.15 -10.61 -8.16
C CYS A 950 38.14 -11.12 -9.23
N SER A 951 37.58 -11.52 -10.37
CA SER A 951 38.15 -11.59 -11.73
C SER A 951 39.68 -11.83 -11.95
N GLY A 952 39.99 -12.98 -12.57
CA GLY A 952 40.59 -13.06 -13.92
C GLY A 952 41.99 -12.51 -14.26
N GLU A 953 42.68 -11.72 -13.44
CA GLU A 953 43.98 -11.12 -13.82
C GLU A 953 45.22 -11.65 -13.07
N SER A 954 46.34 -11.72 -13.79
CA SER A 954 47.56 -12.44 -13.37
C SER A 954 48.22 -11.89 -12.09
N GLN A 955 48.50 -12.84 -11.20
CA GLN A 955 49.16 -12.72 -9.90
C GLN A 955 50.53 -12.01 -9.94
N GLY A 956 50.70 -10.96 -9.14
CA GLY A 956 52.01 -10.32 -8.87
C GLY A 956 52.44 -10.53 -7.42
N SER A 957 53.74 -10.76 -7.20
CA SER A 957 54.32 -11.11 -5.88
C SER A 957 54.09 -10.06 -4.78
N PRO A 958 54.05 -10.45 -3.49
CA PRO A 958 53.68 -9.56 -2.37
C PRO A 958 54.76 -8.50 -2.08
N GLY A 959 54.34 -7.23 -2.00
CA GLY A 959 55.15 -6.11 -1.49
C GLY A 959 54.84 -5.84 -0.01
N ASN A 960 55.89 -5.62 0.78
CA ASN A 960 55.87 -5.65 2.25
C ASN A 960 55.63 -4.27 2.90
N ASP A 961 54.58 -3.54 2.50
CA ASP A 961 54.21 -2.24 3.10
C ASP A 961 52.98 -2.42 4.02
N GLY A 962 53.23 -2.74 5.30
CA GLY A 962 52.22 -3.16 6.28
C GLY A 962 51.76 -2.05 7.24
N GLY A 963 50.49 -1.65 7.13
CA GLY A 963 49.73 -1.00 8.21
C GLY A 963 48.75 -1.99 8.85
N ARG A 964 48.56 -1.93 10.18
CA ARG A 964 47.54 -2.75 10.87
C ARG A 964 46.18 -2.04 10.81
N ASN A 965 45.08 -2.81 10.79
CA ASN A 965 43.75 -2.24 11.03
C ASN A 965 43.72 -1.57 12.42
N THR A 966 43.12 -0.39 12.54
CA THR A 966 43.09 0.39 13.80
C THR A 966 41.72 1.04 14.02
N GLY A 967 41.30 1.29 15.26
CA GLY A 967 40.06 2.05 15.52
C GLY A 967 38.76 1.32 15.15
N ILE A 968 38.80 0.01 14.86
CA ILE A 968 37.59 -0.79 14.67
C ILE A 968 36.95 -1.06 16.03
N VAL A 969 35.69 -0.67 16.21
CA VAL A 969 34.94 -0.84 17.45
C VAL A 969 33.88 -1.92 17.25
N PHE A 970 33.86 -2.92 18.13
CA PHE A 970 32.79 -3.91 18.22
C PHE A 970 31.95 -3.62 19.47
N ASP A 971 30.65 -3.38 19.32
CA ASP A 971 29.76 -3.08 20.45
C ASP A 971 28.42 -3.83 20.34
N GLY A 972 27.97 -4.53 21.38
CA GLY A 972 26.65 -5.19 21.38
C GLY A 972 26.37 -6.29 20.33
N ASN A 973 27.37 -6.77 19.58
CA ASN A 973 27.16 -7.84 18.58
C ASN A 973 26.92 -9.22 19.22
N MET A 974 26.04 -10.01 18.64
CA MET A 974 25.72 -11.38 19.05
C MET A 974 26.22 -12.39 18.00
N PHE A 975 26.93 -13.43 18.44
CA PHE A 975 27.47 -14.49 17.58
C PHE A 975 26.95 -15.85 18.04
N TYR A 976 26.17 -16.54 17.21
CA TYR A 976 25.55 -17.83 17.53
C TYR A 976 26.07 -18.97 16.62
N PRO A 977 26.79 -19.97 17.17
CA PRO A 977 27.13 -21.18 16.43
C PRO A 977 25.93 -22.13 16.39
N ARG A 978 25.51 -22.60 15.20
CA ARG A 978 24.42 -23.59 15.07
C ARG A 978 25.02 -25.00 14.91
N GLY A 979 24.85 -25.86 15.92
CA GLY A 979 25.16 -27.31 15.85
C GLY A 979 26.48 -27.76 16.51
N SER A 980 26.53 -29.04 16.88
CA SER A 980 27.69 -29.71 17.49
C SER A 980 28.87 -29.82 16.50
N ALA A 981 29.64 -28.76 16.33
CA ALA A 981 30.89 -28.84 15.60
C ALA A 981 31.86 -29.75 16.38
N SER A 982 31.97 -31.02 15.96
CA SER A 982 32.87 -32.03 16.53
C SER A 982 34.35 -31.80 16.18
N THR A 983 34.71 -30.62 15.69
CA THR A 983 36.08 -30.16 15.48
C THR A 983 36.15 -28.72 15.96
N GLY A 984 37.17 -28.36 16.73
CA GLY A 984 37.35 -27.04 17.37
C GLY A 984 37.58 -25.86 16.42
N SER A 985 36.80 -25.76 15.34
CA SER A 985 36.88 -24.77 14.26
C SER A 985 35.66 -23.83 14.20
N ALA A 986 34.55 -24.13 14.89
CA ALA A 986 33.35 -23.27 14.91
C ALA A 986 33.53 -21.99 15.77
N PHE A 987 34.40 -22.05 16.78
CA PHE A 987 34.98 -20.87 17.44
C PHE A 987 36.36 -20.56 16.85
N GLY A 988 36.45 -20.47 15.52
CA GLY A 988 37.63 -19.98 14.84
C GLY A 988 37.74 -18.45 14.91
N LEU A 989 37.78 -17.89 16.12
CA LEU A 989 38.37 -16.56 16.29
C LEU A 989 39.86 -16.74 15.97
N ASP A 990 40.30 -16.38 14.76
CA ASP A 990 41.74 -16.27 14.47
C ASP A 990 42.28 -15.02 15.18
N MET A 991 42.31 -15.08 16.51
CA MET A 991 42.76 -14.05 17.45
C MET A 991 44.29 -14.02 17.58
N ASN A 992 45.02 -14.38 16.53
CA ASN A 992 46.49 -14.38 16.53
C ASN A 992 47.12 -12.96 16.59
N SER A 993 46.35 -11.92 16.93
CA SER A 993 46.81 -10.54 16.72
C SER A 993 46.00 -9.40 17.36
N ILE A 994 44.98 -9.63 18.18
CA ILE A 994 44.37 -8.54 18.97
C ILE A 994 45.26 -8.27 20.19
N CYS A 995 46.13 -7.26 20.10
CA CYS A 995 46.78 -6.69 21.28
C CYS A 995 46.12 -5.34 21.57
N LEU A 996 45.29 -5.28 22.61
CA LEU A 996 44.88 -4.02 23.21
C LEU A 996 45.87 -3.68 24.32
N GLY A 997 46.68 -2.63 24.13
CA GLY A 997 47.40 -1.99 25.23
C GLY A 997 48.37 -2.88 26.05
N GLY A 998 48.88 -3.97 25.50
CA GLY A 998 49.93 -4.77 26.13
C GLY A 998 49.49 -5.89 27.08
N ASN A 999 48.21 -6.30 27.09
CA ASN A 999 47.80 -7.60 27.64
C ASN A 999 46.74 -8.22 26.72
N CYS A 1000 46.90 -9.51 26.42
CA CYS A 1000 46.13 -10.24 25.41
C CYS A 1000 44.66 -10.40 25.77
#